data_AF-B3P3Q6-F1
#
_entry.id   AF-B3P3Q6-F1
#
_cell.length_a   1.000
_cell.length_b   1.000
_cell.length_c   1.000
_cell.angle_alpha   90.00
_cell.angle_beta   90.00
_cell.angle_gamma   90.00
#
_symmetry.space_group_name_H-M   'P 1'
#
loop_
_entity.id
_entity.type
_entity.pdbx_description
1 polymer ?
#
loop_
_entity_poly.entity_id
_entity_poly.type
_entity_poly.pdbx_seq_one_letter_code
_entity_poly.pdbx_strand_id
1 'polypeptide(L)'
;MGHLLPFPIPISIAVPLLFLFLGAASPVLARSDDQTACESLEINEIADLRKLQNCTHVVGHVRLAYVDLTDASGNYSLESLASNVSEISDYLMVYRCTGLISLQSIFPRLRIIRGQQLLFDQYSLVVYENRNLRELGLVELLRIQNGFIRVESNPLLCFVETVDWMYLMGNATRQHFSLKHNRPQSLCPLCGSLSADFEFIRNSSQRCWSVNTTQLRPQPPRLKDCPIACGLNGCDSAGKCCDHNCVTGCYSQNCSLCANFQGRMGCVNQCVASYEINRRRCIGHRECRESGRIPLIRGYQCVKKCPGNQKEIVDAKGNIHCQVECNGDFHVKSAVDLEDLQDCVTINGSLTIELTNIKEKIVDALENVLASVKEITGYLKVIHSAQLMALTFLQNLDAIRGDKLVENKYALYVVNNYHLEHIWPPNHLVIIQRGTLFFHLNPRLCHEKILQLQGSLKSGEHISVADVSPNSNGERVICGEAVRSLNPKVEDLNSNAVRIVLDYMDWEGMETLIGYSYHYKEAPVQNVTMYDGRHGCGHDNWMMDVVSNQSRRHLISGLKPYTQYAYFVKTLTRTEYHIQIDAYSKIGYFQTLPDRPSPVLRIYGSSEISSQILLHWWPPSRPNGVIKNYYVTAEKHNVTTEVKDKNYANVELGNAKDLDCECVGALPYYSGPQPDDEDYYNKEQITYEDALPNLIYVSRNHDYRRKEFEKVIDYEHLLSIKKDEEPTKPPTTTPAPSNATLAKERQAAINYENYRLNSEKKQRDLQDLDLHKYTIRHAFPKCQNSHASVVQQVEEKCVVEETLSGFELPGTQHFYSLSQLEPETHYRITIRACVEGVVNGCSTPAEAVIKTASIQLERFIKGV
;
A
#
# COMPACT_ATOMS: atom_id res chain seq x y z
N MET A 1 34.96 -57.62 14.28
CA MET A 1 36.13 -56.89 13.73
C MET A 1 35.98 -55.46 14.26
N GLY A 2 36.69 -54.95 15.27
CA GLY A 2 38.10 -55.20 15.68
C GLY A 2 39.03 -54.57 14.65
N HIS A 3 39.96 -53.63 14.93
CA HIS A 3 40.73 -53.23 16.14
C HIS A 3 41.23 -51.75 15.96
N LEU A 4 41.79 -50.96 16.90
CA LEU A 4 42.09 -51.03 18.35
C LEU A 4 42.34 -49.58 18.94
N LEU A 5 42.72 -49.49 20.23
CA LEU A 5 43.36 -48.34 20.95
C LEU A 5 44.88 -48.65 21.15
N PRO A 6 45.73 -48.00 22.02
CA PRO A 6 45.81 -46.63 22.61
C PRO A 6 47.26 -45.99 22.60
N PHE A 7 47.41 -44.76 23.16
CA PHE A 7 48.50 -44.11 23.96
C PHE A 7 50.01 -44.52 23.89
N PRO A 8 50.95 -43.56 24.12
CA PRO A 8 51.57 -43.43 25.47
C PRO A 8 51.97 -42.01 25.97
N ILE A 9 52.41 -41.95 27.24
CA ILE A 9 52.65 -40.84 28.20
C ILE A 9 53.90 -41.27 29.06
N PRO A 10 54.90 -40.46 29.54
CA PRO A 10 54.82 -39.13 30.22
C PRO A 10 56.01 -38.14 29.96
N ILE A 11 56.12 -37.02 30.72
CA ILE A 11 57.20 -36.74 31.72
C ILE A 11 56.89 -35.44 32.51
N SER A 12 57.26 -35.40 33.80
CA SER A 12 57.01 -34.32 34.76
C SER A 12 58.23 -34.09 35.66
N ILE A 13 58.62 -32.83 35.93
CA ILE A 13 59.56 -32.42 37.00
C ILE A 13 59.06 -31.09 37.61
N ALA A 14 59.37 -30.85 38.89
CA ALA A 14 58.56 -30.07 39.82
C ALA A 14 59.19 -28.75 40.35
N VAL A 15 58.31 -27.78 40.67
CA VAL A 15 58.22 -26.98 41.93
C VAL A 15 59.42 -26.06 42.32
N PRO A 16 59.15 -24.76 42.62
CA PRO A 16 59.00 -24.34 44.02
C PRO A 16 57.71 -23.56 44.35
N LEU A 17 57.15 -23.83 45.54
CA LEU A 17 56.35 -22.87 46.32
C LEU A 17 57.33 -21.82 46.95
N LEU A 18 56.96 -20.70 47.58
CA LEU A 18 55.74 -20.31 48.29
C LEU A 18 55.80 -18.78 48.54
N PHE A 19 54.68 -18.06 48.52
CA PHE A 19 54.31 -17.09 49.59
C PHE A 19 52.86 -16.62 49.44
N LEU A 20 52.15 -16.59 50.57
CA LEU A 20 50.72 -16.27 50.65
C LEU A 20 50.49 -14.76 50.81
N PHE A 21 49.42 -14.25 50.18
CA PHE A 21 48.55 -13.25 50.80
C PHE A 21 47.08 -13.60 50.53
N LEU A 22 46.27 -13.61 51.58
CA LEU A 22 44.83 -13.81 51.52
C LEU A 22 44.16 -12.54 51.00
N GLY A 23 43.33 -12.66 49.97
CA GLY A 23 42.49 -11.59 49.43
C GLY A 23 41.15 -12.15 48.97
N ALA A 24 40.05 -11.57 49.43
CA ALA A 24 38.71 -12.11 49.21
C ALA A 24 38.30 -12.06 47.73
N ALA A 25 37.75 -13.16 47.22
CA ALA A 25 37.07 -13.19 45.93
C ALA A 25 35.68 -12.54 46.08
N SER A 26 35.59 -11.24 45.82
CA SER A 26 34.30 -10.57 45.61
C SER A 26 33.63 -11.12 44.35
N PRO A 27 32.34 -11.48 44.37
CA PRO A 27 31.64 -11.87 43.17
C PRO A 27 31.53 -10.67 42.22
N VAL A 28 31.76 -10.90 40.93
CA VAL A 28 31.43 -9.93 39.89
C VAL A 28 29.91 -9.81 39.84
N LEU A 29 29.36 -8.76 40.47
CA LEU A 29 27.95 -8.41 40.30
C LEU A 29 27.71 -8.09 38.84
N ALA A 30 26.91 -8.93 38.18
CA ALA A 30 26.21 -8.53 36.97
C ALA A 30 25.33 -7.31 37.32
N ARG A 31 25.66 -6.16 36.74
CA ARG A 31 24.99 -4.89 37.04
C ARG A 31 23.61 -4.88 36.41
N SER A 32 22.62 -5.38 37.16
CA SER A 32 21.20 -5.21 36.86
C SER A 32 20.83 -3.74 37.04
N ASP A 33 20.88 -2.99 35.93
CA ASP A 33 20.43 -1.60 35.88
C ASP A 33 18.89 -1.60 35.83
N ASP A 34 18.26 -1.63 37.01
CA ASP A 34 16.82 -1.81 37.18
C ASP A 34 16.06 -0.53 36.80
N GLN A 35 15.79 -0.38 35.50
CA GLN A 35 15.12 0.78 34.92
C GLN A 35 13.62 0.73 35.23
N THR A 36 13.23 1.48 36.26
CA THR A 36 11.84 1.70 36.68
C THR A 36 10.97 2.24 35.53
N ALA A 37 10.11 1.38 35.00
CA ALA A 37 9.18 1.69 33.93
C ALA A 37 7.79 2.05 34.49
N CYS A 38 7.25 3.17 34.03
CA CYS A 38 5.94 3.69 34.43
C CYS A 38 4.93 3.55 33.27
N GLU A 39 3.64 3.52 33.57
CA GLU A 39 2.54 3.51 32.57
C GLU A 39 2.22 4.95 32.12
N SER A 40 1.20 5.16 31.28
CA SER A 40 0.81 6.52 30.83
C SER A 40 0.57 7.49 31.99
N LEU A 41 1.06 8.72 31.87
CA LEU A 41 1.00 9.74 32.92
C LEU A 41 0.24 10.97 32.46
N GLU A 42 -0.94 11.19 33.06
CA GLU A 42 -1.63 12.47 33.03
C GLU A 42 -1.28 13.28 34.29
N ILE A 43 -0.91 14.54 34.07
CA ILE A 43 -0.40 15.47 35.08
C ILE A 43 -1.21 16.75 34.94
N ASN A 44 -2.11 16.95 35.90
CA ASN A 44 -3.03 18.09 35.94
C ASN A 44 -2.75 19.01 37.14
N GLU A 45 -2.11 18.49 38.19
CA GLU A 45 -1.71 19.25 39.39
C GLU A 45 -0.20 19.15 39.67
N ILE A 46 0.36 20.08 40.45
CA ILE A 46 1.79 20.05 40.85
C ILE A 46 2.14 18.75 41.58
N ALA A 47 1.21 18.21 42.39
CA ALA A 47 1.41 16.96 43.14
C ALA A 47 1.63 15.75 42.21
N ASP A 48 1.06 15.75 41.00
CA ASP A 48 1.21 14.68 40.02
C ASP A 48 2.65 14.58 39.49
N LEU A 49 3.44 15.65 39.52
CA LEU A 49 4.85 15.63 39.08
C LEU A 49 5.70 14.65 39.90
N ARG A 50 5.31 14.34 41.15
CA ARG A 50 5.97 13.29 41.95
C ARG A 50 5.89 11.90 41.31
N LYS A 51 4.86 11.63 40.50
CA LYS A 51 4.73 10.39 39.72
C LYS A 51 5.93 10.20 38.78
N LEU A 52 6.55 11.28 38.29
CA LEU A 52 7.70 11.23 37.37
C LEU A 52 9.07 11.00 38.04
N GLN A 53 9.23 11.31 39.33
CA GLN A 53 10.56 11.35 39.99
C GLN A 53 11.26 9.98 39.96
N ASN A 54 10.49 8.91 40.18
CA ASN A 54 10.97 7.53 40.19
C ASN A 54 10.90 6.84 38.82
N CYS A 55 10.48 7.52 37.75
CA CYS A 55 10.35 6.94 36.42
C CYS A 55 11.61 7.19 35.57
N THR A 56 12.12 6.13 34.92
CA THR A 56 13.22 6.24 33.93
C THR A 56 12.75 6.03 32.49
N HIS A 57 11.63 5.35 32.30
CA HIS A 57 10.97 5.10 31.01
C HIS A 57 9.45 5.14 31.16
N VAL A 58 8.73 5.77 30.22
CA VAL A 58 7.26 5.77 30.17
C VAL A 58 6.77 4.83 29.06
N VAL A 59 6.08 3.76 29.47
CA VAL A 59 5.31 2.84 28.62
C VAL A 59 3.90 3.42 28.48
N GLY A 60 3.77 4.38 27.57
CA GLY A 60 2.57 5.16 27.37
C GLY A 60 2.87 6.55 26.83
N HIS A 61 1.92 7.47 27.01
CA HIS A 61 2.07 8.89 26.74
C HIS A 61 2.31 9.69 28.03
N VAL A 62 2.81 10.91 27.89
CA VAL A 62 2.88 11.90 28.97
C VAL A 62 2.09 13.14 28.56
N ARG A 63 1.12 13.52 29.40
CA ARG A 63 0.25 14.68 29.18
C ARG A 63 0.35 15.62 30.36
N LEU A 64 0.96 16.78 30.12
CA LEU A 64 1.03 17.91 31.04
C LEU A 64 0.00 18.95 30.57
N ALA A 65 -1.13 19.06 31.26
CA ALA A 65 -2.25 19.89 30.80
C ALA A 65 -2.83 20.73 31.96
N TYR A 66 -3.04 22.03 31.72
CA TYR A 66 -3.65 22.96 32.68
C TYR A 66 -2.94 23.12 34.03
N VAL A 67 -1.71 22.62 34.17
CA VAL A 67 -0.92 22.70 35.41
C VAL A 67 -0.49 24.14 35.67
N ASP A 68 -0.82 24.67 36.84
CA ASP A 68 -0.28 25.93 37.33
C ASP A 68 0.99 25.70 38.16
N LEU A 69 2.08 26.38 37.81
CA LEU A 69 3.38 26.28 38.47
C LEU A 69 3.81 27.58 39.17
N THR A 70 2.95 28.60 39.24
CA THR A 70 3.28 29.85 39.97
C THR A 70 3.49 29.64 41.46
N ASP A 71 2.75 28.71 42.06
CA ASP A 71 2.79 28.39 43.50
C ASP A 71 4.07 27.68 43.95
N ALA A 72 4.93 27.25 43.02
CA ALA A 72 6.25 26.69 43.32
C ALA A 72 7.15 27.68 44.11
N SER A 73 6.90 28.99 43.99
CA SER A 73 7.56 30.03 44.79
C SER A 73 7.31 29.94 46.31
N GLY A 74 6.31 29.18 46.77
CA GLY A 74 5.92 29.12 48.17
C GLY A 74 6.50 27.95 48.98
N ASN A 75 6.86 26.81 48.36
CA ASN A 75 7.34 25.63 49.12
C ASN A 75 8.07 24.53 48.32
N TYR A 76 8.13 24.57 46.98
CA TYR A 76 8.77 23.50 46.18
C TYR A 76 9.63 24.10 45.06
N SER A 77 10.96 23.93 45.13
CA SER A 77 11.81 24.27 43.99
C SER A 77 11.48 23.34 42.82
N LEU A 78 11.26 23.90 41.63
CA LEU A 78 10.88 23.11 40.45
C LEU A 78 11.96 22.07 40.07
N GLU A 79 13.23 22.36 40.40
CA GLU A 79 14.37 21.45 40.29
C GLU A 79 14.23 20.17 41.15
N SER A 80 13.55 20.25 42.31
CA SER A 80 13.25 19.06 43.13
C SER A 80 12.19 18.15 42.51
N LEU A 81 11.43 18.65 41.52
CA LEU A 81 10.39 17.92 40.78
C LEU A 81 10.88 17.43 39.40
N ALA A 82 12.17 17.60 39.09
CA ALA A 82 12.77 17.13 37.85
C ALA A 82 12.68 15.60 37.73
N SER A 83 12.28 15.12 36.55
CA SER A 83 12.14 13.68 36.27
C SER A 83 13.45 13.04 35.81
N ASN A 84 13.58 11.74 36.07
CA ASN A 84 14.64 10.91 35.51
C ASN A 84 14.23 10.25 34.17
N VAL A 85 13.11 10.67 33.56
CA VAL A 85 12.54 10.04 32.37
C VAL A 85 13.46 10.28 31.18
N SER A 86 13.94 9.17 30.60
CA SER A 86 14.86 9.14 29.47
C SER A 86 14.20 8.82 28.13
N GLU A 87 13.03 8.19 28.15
CA GLU A 87 12.33 7.75 26.94
C GLU A 87 10.82 7.66 27.19
N ILE A 88 10.04 8.09 26.19
CA ILE A 88 8.57 8.02 26.13
C ILE A 88 8.19 7.18 24.90
N SER A 89 7.30 6.19 25.06
CA SER A 89 6.93 5.30 23.95
C SER A 89 5.87 5.87 23.00
N ASP A 90 4.89 6.62 23.48
CA ASP A 90 3.85 7.21 22.64
C ASP A 90 4.18 8.67 22.30
N TYR A 91 3.48 9.61 22.94
CA TYR A 91 3.60 11.05 22.68
C TYR A 91 3.81 11.86 23.96
N LEU A 92 4.36 13.07 23.79
CA LEU A 92 4.44 14.10 24.83
C LEU A 92 3.54 15.28 24.45
N MET A 93 2.60 15.64 25.33
CA MET A 93 1.73 16.80 25.18
C MET A 93 1.93 17.78 26.34
N VAL A 94 2.17 19.06 26.03
CA VAL A 94 2.29 20.17 26.98
C VAL A 94 1.33 21.29 26.57
N TYR A 95 0.28 21.51 27.37
CA TYR A 95 -0.83 22.38 27.00
C TYR A 95 -1.31 23.28 28.15
N ARG A 96 -1.33 24.60 27.92
CA ARG A 96 -1.81 25.62 28.88
C ARG A 96 -1.18 25.51 30.27
N CYS A 97 0.11 25.23 30.37
CA CYS A 97 0.82 25.30 31.64
C CYS A 97 1.20 26.75 31.97
N THR A 98 0.75 27.24 33.12
CA THR A 98 1.11 28.57 33.64
C THR A 98 2.31 28.48 34.57
N GLY A 99 3.12 29.52 34.65
CA GLY A 99 4.38 29.52 35.40
C GLY A 99 5.53 28.68 34.82
N LEU A 100 5.25 27.78 33.87
CA LEU A 100 6.27 26.94 33.21
C LEU A 100 7.23 27.78 32.35
N ILE A 101 8.53 27.78 32.67
CA ILE A 101 9.56 28.58 31.97
C ILE A 101 10.31 27.75 30.90
N SER A 102 10.65 26.50 31.21
CA SER A 102 11.46 25.61 30.37
C SER A 102 11.03 24.16 30.63
N LEU A 103 11.00 23.28 29.61
CA LEU A 103 10.74 21.84 29.88
C LEU A 103 11.98 21.15 30.48
N GLN A 104 13.15 21.79 30.47
CA GLN A 104 14.36 21.27 31.12
C GLN A 104 14.14 21.02 32.62
N SER A 105 13.30 21.82 33.29
CA SER A 105 13.00 21.65 34.71
C SER A 105 12.18 20.40 35.02
N ILE A 106 11.48 19.83 34.02
CA ILE A 106 10.65 18.63 34.18
C ILE A 106 11.31 17.42 33.51
N PHE A 107 11.88 17.58 32.31
CA PHE A 107 12.42 16.50 31.47
C PHE A 107 13.90 16.72 31.08
N PRO A 108 14.83 16.89 32.05
CA PRO A 108 16.23 17.20 31.74
C PRO A 108 16.97 16.09 30.97
N ARG A 109 16.54 14.83 31.11
CA ARG A 109 17.19 13.64 30.54
C ARG A 109 16.43 12.96 29.40
N LEU A 110 15.37 13.58 28.86
CA LEU A 110 14.55 12.95 27.82
C LEU A 110 15.33 12.85 26.50
N ARG A 111 15.62 11.62 26.06
CA ARG A 111 16.47 11.30 24.89
C ARG A 111 15.69 10.81 23.67
N ILE A 112 14.59 10.08 23.86
CA ILE A 112 13.76 9.54 22.76
C ILE A 112 12.26 9.70 23.02
N ILE A 113 11.53 10.05 21.96
CA ILE A 113 10.07 9.87 21.86
C ILE A 113 9.80 8.89 20.70
N ARG A 114 9.17 7.74 20.95
CA ARG A 114 9.04 6.68 19.93
C ARG A 114 7.83 6.86 18.98
N GLY A 115 6.71 7.42 19.45
CA GLY A 115 5.50 7.58 18.63
C GLY A 115 4.83 6.24 18.25
N GLN A 116 4.75 5.30 19.20
CA GLN A 116 4.10 4.00 18.99
C GLN A 116 2.58 4.16 18.81
N GLN A 117 1.93 4.92 19.71
CA GLN A 117 0.62 5.53 19.51
C GLN A 117 0.79 7.05 19.31
N LEU A 118 -0.06 7.65 18.46
CA LEU A 118 -0.01 9.08 18.11
C LEU A 118 -1.24 9.81 18.64
N LEU A 119 -1.05 11.05 19.07
CA LEU A 119 -2.14 11.95 19.44
C LEU A 119 -2.88 12.40 18.18
N PHE A 120 -4.20 12.17 18.13
CA PHE A 120 -5.05 12.37 16.94
C PHE A 120 -4.52 11.64 15.68
N ASP A 121 -3.92 10.47 15.85
CA ASP A 121 -3.29 9.66 14.79
C ASP A 121 -2.20 10.38 13.96
N GLN A 122 -1.72 11.53 14.45
CA GLN A 122 -0.81 12.41 13.71
C GLN A 122 0.41 12.83 14.53
N TYR A 123 0.28 13.19 15.81
CA TYR A 123 1.33 13.90 16.54
C TYR A 123 2.03 13.04 17.62
N SER A 124 3.34 13.22 17.78
CA SER A 124 4.16 12.61 18.84
C SER A 124 4.76 13.63 19.82
N LEU A 125 4.85 14.91 19.44
CA LEU A 125 5.21 16.00 20.32
C LEU A 125 4.30 17.21 20.07
N VAL A 126 3.57 17.66 21.09
CA VAL A 126 2.70 18.84 21.03
C VAL A 126 3.01 19.79 22.18
N VAL A 127 3.38 21.03 21.86
CA VAL A 127 3.59 22.12 22.83
C VAL A 127 2.73 23.30 22.40
N TYR A 128 1.60 23.51 23.09
CA TYR A 128 0.52 24.38 22.63
C TYR A 128 0.01 25.34 23.71
N GLU A 129 -0.18 26.62 23.36
CA GLU A 129 -0.78 27.66 24.22
C GLU A 129 -0.10 27.90 25.60
N ASN A 130 1.21 27.64 25.72
CA ASN A 130 1.94 27.90 26.97
C ASN A 130 2.43 29.36 27.03
N ARG A 131 1.74 30.19 27.81
CA ARG A 131 1.97 31.65 27.86
C ARG A 131 3.32 32.05 28.46
N ASN A 132 3.83 31.29 29.43
CA ASN A 132 5.04 31.65 30.18
C ASN A 132 6.33 30.99 29.66
N LEU A 133 6.20 30.00 28.77
CA LEU A 133 7.29 29.16 28.28
C LEU A 133 8.27 30.00 27.43
N ARG A 134 9.54 30.02 27.84
CA ARG A 134 10.61 30.82 27.20
C ARG A 134 11.54 30.01 26.32
N GLU A 135 11.68 28.73 26.59
CA GLU A 135 12.55 27.80 25.87
C GLU A 135 11.96 26.38 25.98
N LEU A 136 12.29 25.49 25.04
CA LEU A 136 11.87 24.09 25.14
C LEU A 136 12.77 23.31 26.11
N GLY A 137 14.10 23.51 26.07
CA GLY A 137 14.99 22.93 27.07
C GLY A 137 15.09 21.40 27.08
N LEU A 138 14.70 20.71 26.00
CA LEU A 138 14.84 19.25 25.86
C LEU A 138 16.29 18.87 25.50
N VAL A 139 17.22 19.26 26.36
CA VAL A 139 18.67 19.33 26.07
C VAL A 139 19.29 18.00 25.64
N GLU A 140 18.83 16.88 26.19
CA GLU A 140 19.31 15.54 25.86
C GLU A 140 18.55 14.86 24.70
N LEU A 141 17.57 15.51 24.07
CA LEU A 141 16.73 14.86 23.05
C LEU A 141 17.51 14.56 21.76
N LEU A 142 17.55 13.29 21.39
CA LEU A 142 18.28 12.77 20.22
C LEU A 142 17.35 12.30 19.09
N ARG A 143 16.12 11.84 19.38
CA ARG A 143 15.23 11.25 18.36
C ARG A 143 13.74 11.36 18.68
N ILE A 144 12.95 11.69 17.65
CA ILE A 144 11.49 11.55 17.60
C ILE A 144 11.16 10.64 16.41
N GLN A 145 10.89 9.37 16.71
CA GLN A 145 10.98 8.27 15.74
C GLN A 145 9.79 8.15 14.78
N ASN A 146 8.58 8.49 15.24
CA ASN A 146 7.35 8.52 14.45
C ASN A 146 6.47 9.71 14.87
N GLY A 147 5.47 10.04 14.07
CA GLY A 147 4.53 11.14 14.32
C GLY A 147 5.08 12.54 14.02
N PHE A 148 4.17 13.51 13.97
CA PHE A 148 4.44 14.93 13.70
C PHE A 148 4.71 15.72 14.98
N ILE A 149 5.39 16.84 14.82
CA ILE A 149 5.76 17.76 15.89
C ILE A 149 4.96 19.05 15.73
N ARG A 150 4.30 19.54 16.78
CA ARG A 150 3.55 20.81 16.76
C ARG A 150 3.96 21.69 17.93
N VAL A 151 4.59 22.81 17.63
CA VAL A 151 4.95 23.85 18.62
C VAL A 151 4.25 25.13 18.19
N GLU A 152 3.15 25.48 18.85
CA GLU A 152 2.29 26.55 18.38
C GLU A 152 1.67 27.40 19.49
N SER A 153 1.50 28.70 19.22
CA SER A 153 0.85 29.67 20.12
C SER A 153 1.55 29.85 21.47
N ASN A 154 2.90 29.79 21.51
CA ASN A 154 3.70 30.01 22.72
C ASN A 154 4.41 31.39 22.62
N PRO A 155 3.79 32.49 23.09
CA PRO A 155 4.20 33.86 22.73
C PRO A 155 5.54 34.34 23.31
N LEU A 156 6.07 33.67 24.34
CA LEU A 156 7.38 33.98 24.92
C LEU A 156 8.49 33.02 24.48
N LEU A 157 8.17 32.00 23.69
CA LEU A 157 9.03 30.85 23.40
C LEU A 157 10.09 31.16 22.34
N CYS A 158 11.35 31.18 22.76
CA CYS A 158 12.55 31.32 21.93
C CYS A 158 13.22 29.96 21.65
N PHE A 159 14.28 29.98 20.83
CA PHE A 159 15.13 28.84 20.48
C PHE A 159 14.42 27.72 19.69
N VAL A 160 13.24 27.98 19.14
CA VAL A 160 12.50 26.99 18.33
C VAL A 160 13.11 26.84 16.94
N GLU A 161 13.62 27.93 16.36
CA GLU A 161 14.29 27.95 15.04
C GLU A 161 15.78 27.57 15.11
N THR A 162 16.39 27.65 16.30
CA THR A 162 17.79 27.23 16.54
C THR A 162 17.94 25.72 16.69
N VAL A 163 16.84 24.99 16.93
CA VAL A 163 16.81 23.52 16.97
C VAL A 163 16.64 22.97 15.56
N ASP A 164 17.46 21.97 15.21
CA ASP A 164 17.30 21.22 13.97
C ASP A 164 16.34 20.05 14.18
N TRP A 165 15.08 20.30 13.83
CA TRP A 165 14.00 19.32 13.91
C TRP A 165 14.16 18.17 12.92
N MET A 166 14.89 18.36 11.82
CA MET A 166 15.10 17.32 10.81
C MET A 166 16.13 16.27 11.26
N TYR A 167 17.15 16.69 12.00
CA TYR A 167 18.05 15.76 12.70
C TYR A 167 17.30 14.87 13.70
N LEU A 168 16.33 15.44 14.43
CA LEU A 168 15.54 14.72 15.44
C LEU A 168 14.53 13.73 14.83
N MET A 169 13.96 14.00 13.67
CA MET A 169 12.97 13.11 13.04
C MET A 169 13.59 11.76 12.62
N GLY A 170 12.90 10.65 12.93
CA GLY A 170 13.29 9.30 12.52
C GLY A 170 13.22 9.09 11.00
N ASN A 171 12.18 9.62 10.36
CA ASN A 171 11.96 9.57 8.92
C ASN A 171 11.43 10.91 8.37
N ALA A 172 12.35 11.79 7.98
CA ALA A 172 12.06 13.12 7.43
C ALA A 172 11.31 13.14 6.07
N THR A 173 11.01 11.98 5.47
CA THR A 173 10.14 11.89 4.27
C THR A 173 8.67 11.69 4.63
N ARG A 174 8.38 11.11 5.80
CA ARG A 174 7.01 10.85 6.29
C ARG A 174 6.59 11.74 7.45
N GLN A 175 7.52 12.16 8.31
CA GLN A 175 7.25 13.04 9.45
C GLN A 175 7.33 14.53 9.06
N HIS A 176 6.70 15.38 9.87
CA HIS A 176 6.65 16.83 9.68
C HIS A 176 6.68 17.57 11.02
N PHE A 177 7.09 18.84 11.01
CA PHE A 177 7.04 19.73 12.17
C PHE A 177 6.38 21.06 11.82
N SER A 178 5.52 21.58 12.70
CA SER A 178 4.81 22.86 12.53
C SER A 178 5.16 23.81 13.66
N LEU A 179 5.81 24.93 13.30
CA LEU A 179 6.20 26.01 14.21
C LEU A 179 5.39 27.26 13.80
N LYS A 180 4.42 27.68 14.61
CA LYS A 180 3.54 28.82 14.28
C LYS A 180 3.21 29.64 15.52
N HIS A 181 2.97 30.94 15.37
CA HIS A 181 2.50 31.81 16.46
C HIS A 181 3.37 31.77 17.75
N ASN A 182 4.65 31.44 17.62
CA ASN A 182 5.64 31.52 18.70
C ASN A 182 6.39 32.87 18.63
N ARG A 183 7.28 33.15 19.58
CA ARG A 183 8.07 34.39 19.56
C ARG A 183 9.02 34.41 18.33
N PRO A 184 9.04 35.49 17.53
CA PRO A 184 9.97 35.60 16.40
C PRO A 184 11.43 35.52 16.85
N GLN A 185 12.25 34.77 16.12
CA GLN A 185 13.67 34.58 16.46
C GLN A 185 14.48 35.90 16.49
N SER A 186 14.05 36.93 15.76
CA SER A 186 14.63 38.29 15.81
C SER A 186 14.46 39.00 17.15
N LEU A 187 13.52 38.55 17.99
CA LEU A 187 13.26 39.07 19.33
C LEU A 187 13.80 38.13 20.43
N CYS A 188 14.68 37.19 20.07
CA CYS A 188 15.24 36.17 20.96
C CYS A 188 16.77 36.31 21.11
N PRO A 189 17.37 35.86 22.22
CA PRO A 189 18.82 35.85 22.38
C PRO A 189 19.48 34.83 21.43
N LEU A 190 20.80 34.98 21.22
CA LEU A 190 21.60 33.98 20.51
C LEU A 190 22.17 32.91 21.46
N CYS A 191 22.54 31.77 20.86
CA CYS A 191 23.31 30.71 21.51
C CYS A 191 24.71 31.23 21.92
N GLY A 192 25.19 30.84 23.11
CA GLY A 192 26.58 30.99 23.57
C GLY A 192 26.95 32.32 24.27
N SER A 193 26.04 33.29 24.39
CA SER A 193 26.42 34.65 24.81
C SER A 193 26.45 34.87 26.33
N LEU A 194 27.64 34.77 26.93
CA LEU A 194 28.04 35.58 28.11
C LEU A 194 29.57 35.76 28.29
N SER A 195 30.42 35.02 27.56
CA SER A 195 31.88 35.20 27.56
C SER A 195 32.46 34.71 26.23
N ALA A 196 32.79 35.64 25.32
CA ALA A 196 33.37 35.32 24.02
C ALA A 196 34.74 35.99 23.87
N ASP A 197 35.79 35.23 24.21
CA ASP A 197 37.14 35.54 23.74
C ASP A 197 37.23 35.32 22.21
N PHE A 198 38.00 36.18 21.56
CA PHE A 198 37.90 36.57 20.14
C PHE A 198 38.31 35.50 19.10
N GLU A 199 38.55 34.25 19.50
CA GLU A 199 39.10 33.21 18.60
C GLU A 199 38.13 32.08 18.22
N PHE A 200 37.06 31.81 18.98
CA PHE A 200 36.29 30.56 18.82
C PHE A 200 35.24 30.55 17.69
N ILE A 201 35.12 31.65 16.95
CA ILE A 201 33.82 32.06 16.43
C ILE A 201 33.69 31.83 14.91
N ARG A 202 34.72 31.24 14.28
CA ARG A 202 34.67 30.71 12.90
C ARG A 202 33.74 29.49 12.72
N ASN A 203 33.01 29.04 13.74
CA ASN A 203 32.38 27.71 13.80
C ASN A 203 30.93 27.77 14.34
N SER A 204 30.11 28.59 13.70
CA SER A 204 28.85 29.11 14.24
C SER A 204 27.56 28.45 13.77
N SER A 205 27.63 27.22 13.25
CA SER A 205 26.44 26.35 13.10
C SER A 205 25.98 25.80 14.46
N GLN A 206 26.01 26.64 15.51
CA GLN A 206 25.64 26.30 16.89
C GLN A 206 24.12 26.29 17.02
N ARG A 207 23.57 25.11 16.77
CA ARG A 207 22.17 24.78 17.03
C ARG A 207 22.03 24.59 18.54
N CYS A 208 21.00 25.16 19.16
CA CYS A 208 20.90 25.24 20.62
C CYS A 208 19.45 25.12 21.12
N TRP A 209 19.32 24.61 22.35
CA TRP A 209 18.06 24.48 23.09
C TRP A 209 17.80 25.68 24.02
N SER A 210 18.87 26.33 24.47
CA SER A 210 18.86 27.60 25.23
C SER A 210 20.15 28.39 25.00
N VAL A 211 20.27 29.59 25.59
CA VAL A 211 21.48 30.42 25.53
C VAL A 211 22.74 29.63 25.86
N ASN A 212 22.72 28.79 26.89
CA ASN A 212 23.91 28.11 27.41
C ASN A 212 24.00 26.63 26.98
N THR A 213 23.01 26.09 26.26
CA THR A 213 22.95 24.65 25.95
C THR A 213 22.81 24.39 24.45
N THR A 214 23.85 23.79 23.87
CA THR A 214 23.86 23.39 22.46
C THR A 214 23.04 22.13 22.24
N GLN A 215 22.52 21.95 21.02
CA GLN A 215 21.79 20.75 20.61
C GLN A 215 22.79 19.59 20.53
N LEU A 216 22.61 18.56 21.37
CA LEU A 216 23.45 17.38 21.30
C LEU A 216 23.29 16.68 19.94
N ARG A 217 24.42 16.53 19.25
CA ARG A 217 24.53 15.85 17.96
C ARG A 217 25.69 14.85 18.06
N PRO A 218 25.46 13.64 18.60
CA PRO A 218 26.44 12.57 18.47
C PRO A 218 26.70 12.30 16.99
N GLN A 219 27.80 12.83 16.46
CA GLN A 219 28.25 12.50 15.12
C GLN A 219 28.86 11.10 15.16
N PRO A 220 28.42 10.15 14.31
CA PRO A 220 29.21 8.95 14.08
C PRO A 220 30.58 9.40 13.54
N PRO A 221 31.70 8.90 14.08
CA PRO A 221 33.00 9.47 13.79
C PRO A 221 33.35 9.23 12.32
N ARG A 222 33.26 10.27 11.49
CA ARG A 222 33.81 10.24 10.12
C ARG A 222 35.34 10.29 10.22
N LEU A 223 35.96 9.14 10.49
CA LEU A 223 37.37 8.94 10.18
C LEU A 223 37.57 9.14 8.67
N LYS A 224 38.79 9.52 8.30
CA LYS A 224 39.17 9.91 6.93
C LYS A 224 38.90 8.82 5.87
N ASP A 225 38.82 7.57 6.31
CA ASP A 225 38.73 6.36 5.47
C ASP A 225 37.29 5.80 5.39
N CYS A 226 36.27 6.60 5.73
CA CYS A 226 34.87 6.18 5.73
C CYS A 226 34.31 5.98 4.30
N PRO A 227 33.77 4.80 3.94
CA PRO A 227 33.19 4.58 2.61
C PRO A 227 31.99 5.50 2.34
N ILE A 228 31.93 6.08 1.14
CA ILE A 228 30.81 6.94 0.68
C ILE A 228 29.47 6.18 0.79
N ALA A 229 29.49 4.86 0.59
CA ALA A 229 28.33 3.96 0.74
C ALA A 229 27.68 4.01 2.15
N CYS A 230 28.38 4.44 3.19
CA CYS A 230 27.83 4.56 4.55
C CYS A 230 26.94 5.81 4.76
N GLY A 231 26.95 6.77 3.81
CA GLY A 231 26.04 7.91 3.80
C GLY A 231 26.09 8.79 5.07
N LEU A 232 24.90 9.00 5.67
CA LEU A 232 24.73 9.79 6.90
C LEU A 232 24.98 8.98 8.19
N ASN A 233 24.94 7.64 8.13
CA ASN A 233 25.10 6.78 9.30
C ASN A 233 26.56 6.73 9.80
N GLY A 234 27.51 7.11 8.94
CA GLY A 234 28.94 7.05 9.24
C GLY A 234 29.45 5.61 9.39
N CYS A 235 30.64 5.46 9.95
CA CYS A 235 31.32 4.19 10.12
C CYS A 235 32.12 4.16 11.42
N ASP A 236 32.57 2.98 11.83
CA ASP A 236 33.50 2.81 12.94
C ASP A 236 34.97 3.06 12.52
N SER A 237 35.88 2.95 13.49
CA SER A 237 37.33 3.11 13.29
C SER A 237 37.98 2.05 12.38
N ALA A 238 37.24 1.02 11.95
CA ALA A 238 37.66 0.04 10.96
C ALA A 238 37.03 0.28 9.57
N GLY A 239 36.31 1.40 9.39
CA GLY A 239 35.64 1.76 8.13
C GLY A 239 34.34 1.01 7.85
N LYS A 240 33.81 0.25 8.82
CA LYS A 240 32.54 -0.47 8.67
C LYS A 240 31.36 0.45 8.92
N CYS A 241 30.40 0.52 7.98
CA CYS A 241 29.22 1.37 8.13
C CYS A 241 28.41 1.06 9.40
N CYS A 242 27.94 2.10 10.09
CA CYS A 242 27.02 1.94 11.21
C CYS A 242 25.63 1.50 10.73
N ASP A 243 24.94 0.71 11.55
CA ASP A 243 23.52 0.38 11.32
C ASP A 243 22.67 1.66 11.41
N HIS A 244 21.77 1.87 10.44
CA HIS A 244 20.80 2.97 10.40
C HIS A 244 19.91 3.08 11.65
N ASN A 245 19.78 2.00 12.42
CA ASN A 245 19.08 1.98 13.70
C ASN A 245 19.86 2.60 14.85
N CYS A 246 21.13 2.95 14.68
CA CYS A 246 21.93 3.50 15.75
C CYS A 246 21.74 5.02 15.89
N VAL A 247 21.30 5.48 17.06
CA VAL A 247 21.03 6.91 17.33
C VAL A 247 22.27 7.64 17.86
N THR A 248 23.17 6.94 18.55
CA THR A 248 24.34 7.54 19.23
C THR A 248 25.67 7.40 18.48
N GLY A 249 25.65 6.87 17.26
CA GLY A 249 26.85 6.50 16.50
C GLY A 249 27.47 5.18 16.96
N CYS A 250 28.17 4.49 16.06
CA CYS A 250 28.78 3.19 16.36
C CYS A 250 30.29 3.32 16.63
N TYR A 251 30.74 2.79 17.76
CA TYR A 251 32.16 2.55 18.02
C TYR A 251 32.35 1.04 18.17
N SER A 252 33.13 0.43 17.26
CA SER A 252 33.39 -1.02 17.21
C SER A 252 32.13 -1.87 17.46
N GLN A 253 31.08 -1.66 16.66
CA GLN A 253 29.77 -2.33 16.70
C GLN A 253 28.88 -2.09 17.95
N ASN A 254 29.37 -1.45 19.02
CA ASN A 254 28.54 -1.11 20.18
C ASN A 254 27.75 0.19 19.94
N CYS A 255 26.46 0.06 19.63
CA CYS A 255 25.52 1.17 19.67
C CYS A 255 24.84 1.24 21.05
N SER A 256 24.91 2.40 21.72
CA SER A 256 24.34 2.57 23.06
C SER A 256 22.85 2.92 23.10
N LEU A 257 22.27 3.35 21.97
CA LEU A 257 20.86 3.74 21.89
C LEU A 257 20.27 3.41 20.51
N CYS A 258 19.25 2.56 20.49
CA CYS A 258 18.63 2.05 19.28
C CYS A 258 17.33 2.79 18.95
N ALA A 259 17.18 3.14 17.66
CA ALA A 259 15.96 3.67 17.08
C ALA A 259 14.86 2.60 17.16
N ASN A 260 14.93 1.52 16.38
CA ASN A 260 13.96 0.41 16.45
C ASN A 260 14.18 -0.43 17.73
N PHE A 261 14.78 -1.62 17.63
CA PHE A 261 14.92 -2.50 18.78
C PHE A 261 16.38 -2.67 19.23
N GLN A 262 16.59 -2.72 20.55
CA GLN A 262 17.86 -3.14 21.15
C GLN A 262 17.95 -4.68 21.19
N GLY A 263 18.80 -5.26 20.35
CA GLY A 263 19.12 -6.69 20.35
C GLY A 263 20.39 -7.02 21.14
N ARG A 264 20.72 -8.32 21.23
CA ARG A 264 21.86 -8.82 22.02
C ARG A 264 23.25 -8.46 21.48
N MET A 265 23.38 -8.18 20.19
CA MET A 265 24.64 -7.85 19.52
C MET A 265 24.64 -6.45 18.87
N GLY A 266 23.64 -5.61 19.18
CA GLY A 266 23.44 -4.31 18.55
C GLY A 266 21.96 -4.01 18.26
N CYS A 267 21.71 -2.93 17.54
CA CYS A 267 20.35 -2.53 17.16
C CYS A 267 19.82 -3.36 15.98
N VAL A 268 18.52 -3.65 15.96
CA VAL A 268 17.87 -4.44 14.92
C VAL A 268 16.52 -3.85 14.48
N ASN A 269 16.15 -4.07 13.22
CA ASN A 269 14.85 -3.67 12.66
C ASN A 269 13.68 -4.52 13.14
N GLN A 270 13.92 -5.81 13.43
CA GLN A 270 12.92 -6.76 13.89
C GLN A 270 13.60 -7.81 14.77
N CYS A 271 12.90 -8.33 15.77
CA CYS A 271 13.40 -9.39 16.63
C CYS A 271 13.38 -10.75 15.90
N VAL A 272 14.43 -11.05 15.13
CA VAL A 272 14.61 -12.36 14.49
C VAL A 272 15.00 -13.39 15.56
N ALA A 273 14.29 -14.53 15.59
CA ALA A 273 14.48 -15.61 16.57
C ALA A 273 14.50 -15.18 18.06
N SER A 274 13.88 -14.04 18.37
CA SER A 274 13.83 -13.40 19.67
C SER A 274 12.49 -12.65 19.81
N TYR A 275 12.13 -12.24 21.03
CA TYR A 275 10.82 -11.65 21.30
C TYR A 275 10.94 -10.15 21.64
N GLU A 276 10.16 -9.33 20.95
CA GLU A 276 9.94 -7.91 21.22
C GLU A 276 9.27 -7.72 22.59
N ILE A 277 9.82 -6.85 23.44
CA ILE A 277 9.20 -6.45 24.70
C ILE A 277 9.10 -4.92 24.79
N ASN A 278 7.89 -4.43 25.12
CA ASN A 278 7.51 -3.02 25.17
C ASN A 278 7.88 -2.20 23.89
N ARG A 279 7.95 -2.87 22.73
CA ARG A 279 8.49 -2.36 21.46
C ARG A 279 9.83 -1.59 21.57
N ARG A 280 10.73 -2.05 22.46
CA ARG A 280 12.02 -1.39 22.77
C ARG A 280 13.24 -2.31 22.63
N ARG A 281 13.13 -3.57 23.06
CA ARG A 281 14.26 -4.53 23.05
C ARG A 281 13.81 -5.92 22.61
N CYS A 282 14.76 -6.72 22.11
CA CYS A 282 14.57 -8.12 21.75
C CYS A 282 15.20 -9.02 22.81
N ILE A 283 14.39 -9.84 23.48
CA ILE A 283 14.81 -10.78 24.53
C ILE A 283 14.69 -12.23 24.09
N GLY A 284 15.40 -13.13 24.77
CA GLY A 284 15.33 -14.57 24.47
C GLY A 284 14.01 -15.20 24.94
N HIS A 285 13.64 -16.36 24.37
CA HIS A 285 12.47 -17.13 24.80
C HIS A 285 12.45 -17.40 26.32
N ARG A 286 13.58 -17.83 26.87
CA ARG A 286 13.75 -18.11 28.30
C ARG A 286 13.60 -16.84 29.16
N GLU A 287 14.23 -15.76 28.72
CA GLU A 287 14.26 -14.45 29.39
C GLU A 287 12.86 -13.81 29.47
N CYS A 288 12.02 -14.02 28.45
CA CYS A 288 10.61 -13.63 28.51
C CYS A 288 9.84 -14.38 29.61
N ARG A 289 10.02 -15.71 29.71
CA ARG A 289 9.39 -16.55 30.73
C ARG A 289 9.91 -16.25 32.14
N GLU A 290 11.21 -16.04 32.30
CA GLU A 290 11.85 -15.60 33.56
C GLU A 290 11.33 -14.23 34.01
N SER A 291 10.95 -13.35 33.07
CA SER A 291 10.30 -12.06 33.35
C SER A 291 8.81 -12.18 33.76
N GLY A 292 8.28 -13.38 33.96
CA GLY A 292 6.86 -13.62 34.25
C GLY A 292 5.92 -13.24 33.11
N ARG A 293 6.40 -13.25 31.86
CA ARG A 293 5.66 -12.85 30.66
C ARG A 293 5.53 -13.99 29.67
N ILE A 294 4.57 -13.84 28.75
CA ILE A 294 4.19 -14.88 27.81
C ILE A 294 4.80 -14.59 26.42
N PRO A 295 5.62 -15.49 25.86
CA PRO A 295 6.17 -15.35 24.52
C PRO A 295 5.16 -15.78 23.44
N LEU A 296 4.65 -14.81 22.66
CA LEU A 296 3.73 -15.02 21.54
C LEU A 296 4.47 -15.52 20.30
N ILE A 297 4.03 -16.67 19.77
CA ILE A 297 4.65 -17.34 18.62
C ILE A 297 4.42 -16.54 17.32
N ARG A 298 3.21 -15.99 17.13
CA ARG A 298 2.93 -14.98 16.10
C ARG A 298 3.23 -13.58 16.65
N GLY A 299 3.70 -12.69 15.78
CA GLY A 299 4.15 -11.33 16.16
C GLY A 299 5.50 -11.27 16.87
N TYR A 300 6.04 -12.39 17.38
CA TYR A 300 7.30 -12.43 18.15
C TYR A 300 7.31 -11.44 19.33
N GLN A 301 6.23 -11.38 20.12
CA GLN A 301 6.07 -10.43 21.22
C GLN A 301 6.07 -11.09 22.59
N CYS A 302 6.55 -10.38 23.62
CA CYS A 302 6.59 -10.81 25.01
C CYS A 302 5.63 -9.97 25.87
N VAL A 303 4.42 -10.49 26.07
CA VAL A 303 3.28 -9.76 26.64
C VAL A 303 3.04 -10.08 28.12
N LYS A 304 2.44 -9.14 28.87
CA LYS A 304 2.04 -9.37 30.28
C LYS A 304 0.79 -10.28 30.39
N LYS A 305 -0.10 -10.20 29.41
CA LYS A 305 -1.36 -10.96 29.28
C LYS A 305 -1.55 -11.28 27.80
N CYS A 306 -2.25 -12.36 27.50
CA CYS A 306 -2.60 -12.70 26.12
C CYS A 306 -3.49 -11.61 25.47
N PRO A 307 -3.22 -11.19 24.23
CA PRO A 307 -4.03 -10.17 23.53
C PRO A 307 -5.33 -10.77 22.96
N GLY A 308 -6.40 -9.97 22.95
CA GLY A 308 -7.66 -10.32 22.30
C GLY A 308 -8.32 -11.59 22.85
N ASN A 309 -8.72 -12.48 21.94
CA ASN A 309 -9.38 -13.78 22.17
C ASN A 309 -8.46 -14.91 22.71
N GLN A 310 -7.19 -14.62 22.99
CA GLN A 310 -6.21 -15.63 23.39
C GLN A 310 -6.28 -15.90 24.90
N LYS A 311 -6.29 -17.17 25.32
CA LYS A 311 -6.29 -17.57 26.74
C LYS A 311 -4.95 -18.14 27.19
N GLU A 312 -4.68 -17.94 28.47
CA GLU A 312 -3.50 -18.42 29.17
C GLU A 312 -3.64 -19.90 29.53
N ILE A 313 -2.86 -20.76 28.88
CA ILE A 313 -2.86 -22.22 29.11
C ILE A 313 -1.51 -22.65 29.68
N VAL A 314 -1.56 -23.56 30.66
CA VAL A 314 -0.37 -24.09 31.34
C VAL A 314 0.05 -25.40 30.69
N ASP A 315 1.24 -25.42 30.09
CA ASP A 315 1.92 -26.63 29.59
C ASP A 315 2.04 -27.69 30.68
N ALA A 316 2.16 -28.97 30.30
CA ALA A 316 2.53 -30.08 31.20
C ALA A 316 3.89 -29.87 31.95
N LYS A 317 4.66 -28.84 31.57
CA LYS A 317 5.89 -28.39 32.23
C LYS A 317 5.68 -27.17 33.15
N GLY A 318 4.44 -26.77 33.44
CA GLY A 318 4.10 -25.62 34.28
C GLY A 318 4.30 -24.25 33.62
N ASN A 319 4.39 -24.17 32.28
CA ASN A 319 4.68 -22.92 31.57
C ASN A 319 3.41 -22.34 30.93
N ILE A 320 3.16 -21.05 31.14
CA ILE A 320 2.03 -20.35 30.51
C ILE A 320 2.37 -20.04 29.04
N HIS A 321 1.44 -20.35 28.14
CA HIS A 321 1.44 -19.91 26.75
C HIS A 321 0.05 -19.38 26.36
N CYS A 322 0.01 -18.49 25.37
CA CYS A 322 -1.24 -18.02 24.80
C CYS A 322 -1.69 -19.01 23.72
N GLN A 323 -2.87 -19.60 23.90
CA GLN A 323 -3.57 -20.32 22.84
C GLN A 323 -4.78 -19.49 22.42
N VAL A 324 -4.94 -19.29 21.11
CA VAL A 324 -6.14 -18.67 20.54
C VAL A 324 -7.31 -19.64 20.76
N GLU A 325 -8.31 -19.25 21.54
CA GLU A 325 -9.47 -20.10 21.84
C GLU A 325 -10.69 -19.64 21.04
N CYS A 326 -10.74 -20.03 19.77
CA CYS A 326 -11.83 -19.70 18.85
C CYS A 326 -13.03 -20.64 19.06
N ASN A 327 -13.52 -20.73 20.30
CA ASN A 327 -14.64 -21.57 20.71
C ASN A 327 -15.97 -20.79 20.61
N GLY A 328 -16.85 -21.21 19.70
CA GLY A 328 -18.17 -20.57 19.52
C GLY A 328 -18.66 -20.59 18.08
N ASP A 329 -19.94 -20.25 17.88
CA ASP A 329 -20.47 -19.96 16.55
C ASP A 329 -20.31 -18.46 16.27
N PHE A 330 -19.51 -18.12 15.26
CA PHE A 330 -19.19 -16.73 14.90
C PHE A 330 -20.09 -16.25 13.76
N HIS A 331 -20.58 -15.00 13.86
CA HIS A 331 -21.43 -14.39 12.85
C HIS A 331 -20.88 -13.03 12.43
N VAL A 332 -20.19 -12.99 11.30
CA VAL A 332 -19.55 -11.79 10.75
C VAL A 332 -20.55 -10.99 9.92
N LYS A 333 -20.79 -9.73 10.30
CA LYS A 333 -21.63 -8.76 9.57
C LYS A 333 -20.89 -7.47 9.22
N SER A 334 -19.91 -7.12 10.03
CA SER A 334 -19.13 -5.88 10.01
C SER A 334 -17.66 -6.17 10.38
N ALA A 335 -16.78 -5.20 10.16
CA ALA A 335 -15.36 -5.33 10.48
C ALA A 335 -15.08 -5.54 11.99
N VAL A 336 -15.98 -5.11 12.88
CA VAL A 336 -15.85 -5.27 14.34
C VAL A 336 -15.99 -6.74 14.74
N ASP A 337 -16.87 -7.50 14.07
CA ASP A 337 -17.10 -8.93 14.36
C ASP A 337 -15.88 -9.81 14.02
N LEU A 338 -14.86 -9.25 13.37
CA LEU A 338 -13.61 -9.93 13.02
C LEU A 338 -12.55 -9.84 14.11
N GLU A 339 -12.66 -8.93 15.09
CA GLU A 339 -11.71 -8.81 16.20
C GLU A 339 -11.64 -10.12 17.02
N ASP A 340 -12.79 -10.77 17.22
CA ASP A 340 -12.92 -12.08 17.90
C ASP A 340 -12.32 -13.25 17.11
N LEU A 341 -12.07 -13.08 15.80
CA LEU A 341 -11.49 -14.09 14.91
C LEU A 341 -10.01 -13.85 14.60
N GLN A 342 -9.40 -12.81 15.17
CA GLN A 342 -7.99 -12.50 14.99
C GLN A 342 -7.10 -13.68 15.42
N ASP A 343 -6.09 -13.97 14.59
CA ASP A 343 -5.11 -15.07 14.72
C ASP A 343 -5.68 -16.51 14.79
N CYS A 344 -6.98 -16.72 14.62
CA CYS A 344 -7.61 -18.03 14.68
C CYS A 344 -7.04 -19.02 13.64
N VAL A 345 -6.60 -20.20 14.10
CA VAL A 345 -6.15 -21.31 13.23
C VAL A 345 -7.23 -22.38 13.10
N THR A 346 -7.90 -22.73 14.20
CA THR A 346 -9.02 -23.67 14.20
C THR A 346 -10.22 -23.01 14.86
N ILE A 347 -11.31 -22.84 14.12
CA ILE A 347 -12.60 -22.37 14.65
C ILE A 347 -13.34 -23.59 15.18
N ASN A 348 -13.51 -23.64 16.50
CA ASN A 348 -14.23 -24.70 17.19
C ASN A 348 -15.71 -24.31 17.39
N GLY A 349 -16.44 -24.45 16.30
CA GLY A 349 -17.83 -24.05 16.12
C GLY A 349 -18.07 -23.71 14.65
N SER A 350 -19.10 -22.94 14.37
CA SER A 350 -19.54 -22.63 13.00
C SER A 350 -19.19 -21.19 12.62
N LEU A 351 -18.92 -20.94 11.34
CA LEU A 351 -18.69 -19.58 10.82
C LEU A 351 -19.84 -19.19 9.88
N THR A 352 -20.54 -18.11 10.21
CA THR A 352 -21.56 -17.47 9.35
C THR A 352 -21.08 -16.10 8.90
N ILE A 353 -21.20 -15.81 7.60
CA ILE A 353 -20.84 -14.53 6.98
C ILE A 353 -22.12 -13.97 6.33
N GLU A 354 -22.56 -12.79 6.78
CA GLU A 354 -23.78 -12.10 6.32
C GLU A 354 -23.53 -10.60 6.11
N LEU A 355 -22.96 -10.23 4.96
CA LEU A 355 -22.46 -8.88 4.67
C LEU A 355 -23.49 -8.00 3.96
N THR A 356 -24.55 -7.62 4.67
CA THR A 356 -25.65 -6.80 4.11
C THR A 356 -25.29 -5.32 3.92
N ASN A 357 -24.30 -4.78 4.64
CA ASN A 357 -23.90 -3.37 4.55
C ASN A 357 -22.99 -3.07 3.35
N ILE A 358 -23.59 -2.89 2.17
CA ILE A 358 -22.89 -2.69 0.88
C ILE A 358 -21.86 -1.53 0.89
N LYS A 359 -21.96 -0.55 1.79
CA LYS A 359 -21.06 0.61 1.84
C LYS A 359 -19.72 0.36 2.55
N GLU A 360 -19.57 -0.78 3.23
CA GLU A 360 -18.43 -1.06 4.09
C GLU A 360 -17.31 -1.79 3.34
N LYS A 361 -16.07 -1.29 3.41
CA LYS A 361 -14.91 -1.94 2.79
C LYS A 361 -14.33 -3.04 3.69
N ILE A 362 -15.06 -4.15 3.82
CA ILE A 362 -14.70 -5.25 4.74
C ILE A 362 -13.78 -6.32 4.12
N VAL A 363 -13.66 -6.41 2.79
CA VAL A 363 -12.90 -7.49 2.12
C VAL A 363 -11.43 -7.54 2.56
N ASP A 364 -10.74 -6.39 2.59
CA ASP A 364 -9.35 -6.31 3.05
C ASP A 364 -9.20 -6.76 4.52
N ALA A 365 -10.20 -6.51 5.38
CA ALA A 365 -10.20 -6.99 6.76
C ALA A 365 -10.40 -8.51 6.85
N LEU A 366 -11.32 -9.07 6.04
CA LEU A 366 -11.53 -10.52 5.93
C LEU A 366 -10.25 -11.23 5.48
N GLU A 367 -9.55 -10.71 4.47
CA GLU A 367 -8.30 -11.27 3.98
C GLU A 367 -7.17 -11.21 5.03
N ASN A 368 -7.10 -10.15 5.84
CA ASN A 368 -6.09 -10.05 6.90
C ASN A 368 -6.37 -10.98 8.10
N VAL A 369 -7.63 -11.13 8.50
CA VAL A 369 -8.04 -11.91 9.69
C VAL A 369 -8.16 -13.40 9.38
N LEU A 370 -8.99 -13.74 8.39
CA LEU A 370 -9.38 -15.14 8.12
C LEU A 370 -8.33 -15.92 7.33
N ALA A 371 -7.31 -15.25 6.76
CA ALA A 371 -6.18 -15.92 6.12
C ALA A 371 -5.44 -16.90 7.03
N SER A 372 -5.54 -16.76 8.35
CA SER A 372 -4.87 -17.65 9.30
C SER A 372 -5.64 -18.95 9.61
N VAL A 373 -6.93 -19.03 9.24
CA VAL A 373 -7.84 -20.13 9.54
C VAL A 373 -7.54 -21.33 8.64
N LYS A 374 -7.31 -22.49 9.26
CA LYS A 374 -7.05 -23.79 8.61
C LYS A 374 -8.18 -24.78 8.77
N GLU A 375 -8.97 -24.69 9.84
CA GLU A 375 -10.01 -25.69 10.10
C GLU A 375 -11.23 -25.08 10.78
N ILE A 376 -12.42 -25.52 10.37
CA ILE A 376 -13.71 -25.19 10.99
C ILE A 376 -14.37 -26.49 11.45
N THR A 377 -14.71 -26.62 12.74
CA THR A 377 -15.30 -27.88 13.26
C THR A 377 -16.80 -28.00 12.95
N GLY A 378 -17.55 -26.89 12.98
CA GLY A 378 -18.96 -26.83 12.59
C GLY A 378 -19.17 -26.75 11.08
N TYR A 379 -20.03 -25.83 10.67
CA TYR A 379 -20.32 -25.52 9.26
C TYR A 379 -19.75 -24.15 8.85
N LEU A 380 -19.59 -23.94 7.54
CA LEU A 380 -19.37 -22.63 6.92
C LEU A 380 -20.64 -22.19 6.19
N LYS A 381 -21.17 -21.02 6.55
CA LYS A 381 -22.38 -20.44 5.94
C LYS A 381 -22.07 -19.05 5.40
N VAL A 382 -22.32 -18.82 4.12
CA VAL A 382 -22.13 -17.52 3.46
C VAL A 382 -23.45 -17.12 2.81
N ILE A 383 -24.09 -16.08 3.34
CA ILE A 383 -25.42 -15.63 2.89
C ILE A 383 -25.48 -14.13 2.66
N HIS A 384 -26.34 -13.68 1.75
CA HIS A 384 -26.66 -12.26 1.50
C HIS A 384 -25.44 -11.35 1.23
N SER A 385 -24.28 -11.93 0.92
CA SER A 385 -23.00 -11.23 0.92
C SER A 385 -22.65 -10.79 -0.50
N ALA A 386 -23.48 -9.89 -1.05
CA ALA A 386 -23.33 -9.35 -2.41
C ALA A 386 -21.97 -8.66 -2.67
N GLN A 387 -21.25 -8.30 -1.61
CA GLN A 387 -19.92 -7.68 -1.68
C GLN A 387 -18.83 -8.66 -2.12
N LEU A 388 -19.02 -9.98 -1.91
CA LEU A 388 -18.01 -11.01 -2.15
C LEU A 388 -18.04 -11.49 -3.61
N MET A 389 -16.91 -11.36 -4.30
CA MET A 389 -16.70 -11.99 -5.62
C MET A 389 -16.06 -13.38 -5.53
N ALA A 390 -15.31 -13.66 -4.45
CA ALA A 390 -14.72 -14.96 -4.18
C ALA A 390 -14.60 -15.22 -2.66
N LEU A 391 -14.37 -16.48 -2.26
CA LEU A 391 -14.05 -16.85 -0.87
C LEU A 391 -12.53 -16.97 -0.61
N THR A 392 -11.72 -16.28 -1.42
CA THR A 392 -10.24 -16.32 -1.40
C THR A 392 -9.62 -15.85 -0.09
N PHE A 393 -10.34 -15.08 0.73
CA PHE A 393 -9.90 -14.66 2.07
C PHE A 393 -9.64 -15.85 3.01
N LEU A 394 -10.24 -17.02 2.77
CA LEU A 394 -9.98 -18.28 3.48
C LEU A 394 -8.83 -19.09 2.84
N GLN A 395 -7.79 -18.41 2.32
CA GLN A 395 -6.69 -18.99 1.52
C GLN A 395 -5.90 -20.16 2.15
N ASN A 396 -5.98 -20.39 3.47
CA ASN A 396 -5.31 -21.49 4.16
C ASN A 396 -6.28 -22.55 4.73
N LEU A 397 -7.59 -22.48 4.43
CA LEU A 397 -8.58 -23.40 4.95
C LEU A 397 -8.36 -24.82 4.38
N ASP A 398 -7.94 -25.76 5.22
CA ASP A 398 -7.66 -27.15 4.82
C ASP A 398 -8.89 -28.05 5.02
N ALA A 399 -9.74 -27.81 6.03
CA ALA A 399 -10.86 -28.69 6.35
C ALA A 399 -12.08 -28.03 7.03
N ILE A 400 -13.26 -28.62 6.79
CA ILE A 400 -14.52 -28.38 7.50
C ILE A 400 -14.99 -29.74 8.06
N ARG A 401 -15.15 -29.88 9.38
CA ARG A 401 -15.50 -31.20 9.97
C ARG A 401 -16.98 -31.54 9.87
N GLY A 402 -17.87 -30.57 10.01
CA GLY A 402 -19.31 -30.82 10.05
C GLY A 402 -19.78 -31.50 11.34
N ASP A 403 -19.15 -31.21 12.48
CA ASP A 403 -19.61 -31.64 13.81
C ASP A 403 -20.96 -30.98 14.20
N LYS A 404 -21.25 -29.83 13.58
CA LYS A 404 -22.58 -29.18 13.54
C LYS A 404 -22.92 -28.87 12.09
N LEU A 405 -24.15 -29.16 11.68
CA LEU A 405 -24.63 -29.01 10.30
C LEU A 405 -25.83 -28.07 10.23
N VAL A 406 -25.92 -27.28 9.15
CA VAL A 406 -27.12 -26.50 8.83
C VAL A 406 -28.24 -27.49 8.44
N GLU A 407 -29.42 -27.33 9.04
CA GLU A 407 -30.58 -28.22 8.83
C GLU A 407 -30.27 -29.72 9.07
N ASN A 408 -29.29 -30.01 9.92
CA ASN A 408 -28.75 -31.36 10.17
C ASN A 408 -28.18 -32.08 8.94
N LYS A 409 -27.93 -31.37 7.83
CA LYS A 409 -27.48 -31.96 6.55
C LYS A 409 -26.26 -31.28 5.93
N TYR A 410 -26.18 -29.96 5.94
CA TYR A 410 -25.18 -29.22 5.15
C TYR A 410 -24.02 -28.70 6.00
N ALA A 411 -22.78 -28.89 5.51
CA ALA A 411 -21.56 -28.38 6.12
C ALA A 411 -21.01 -27.11 5.42
N LEU A 412 -21.34 -26.93 4.14
CA LEU A 412 -21.06 -25.71 3.38
C LEU A 412 -22.37 -25.21 2.77
N TYR A 413 -22.81 -24.02 3.18
CA TYR A 413 -24.10 -23.43 2.82
C TYR A 413 -23.90 -22.04 2.22
N VAL A 414 -24.05 -21.89 0.91
CA VAL A 414 -23.72 -20.65 0.17
C VAL A 414 -24.95 -20.20 -0.61
N VAL A 415 -25.65 -19.16 -0.11
CA VAL A 415 -26.96 -18.76 -0.65
C VAL A 415 -27.11 -17.25 -0.83
N ASN A 416 -27.67 -16.83 -1.97
CA ASN A 416 -28.01 -15.43 -2.26
C ASN A 416 -26.78 -14.50 -2.22
N ASN A 417 -25.67 -14.95 -2.80
CA ASN A 417 -24.44 -14.15 -2.95
C ASN A 417 -24.33 -13.69 -4.41
N TYR A 418 -24.96 -12.55 -4.70
CA TYR A 418 -25.24 -12.10 -6.07
C TYR A 418 -24.00 -12.01 -6.99
N HIS A 419 -22.88 -11.50 -6.47
CA HIS A 419 -21.66 -11.24 -7.24
C HIS A 419 -20.60 -12.36 -7.12
N LEU A 420 -20.90 -13.45 -6.41
CA LEU A 420 -19.94 -14.53 -6.17
C LEU A 420 -19.67 -15.29 -7.48
N GLU A 421 -18.41 -15.28 -7.94
CA GLU A 421 -17.96 -15.88 -9.21
C GLU A 421 -17.03 -17.09 -8.97
N HIS A 422 -16.40 -17.16 -7.81
CA HIS A 422 -15.45 -18.22 -7.40
C HIS A 422 -15.61 -18.61 -5.93
N ILE A 423 -15.11 -19.81 -5.59
CA ILE A 423 -15.10 -20.33 -4.20
C ILE A 423 -13.63 -20.36 -3.74
N TRP A 424 -12.89 -21.39 -4.13
CA TRP A 424 -11.47 -21.58 -3.82
C TRP A 424 -10.56 -21.31 -5.04
N PRO A 425 -9.27 -21.01 -4.83
CA PRO A 425 -8.25 -21.07 -5.87
C PRO A 425 -8.18 -22.47 -6.52
N PRO A 426 -7.82 -22.60 -7.82
CA PRO A 426 -7.87 -23.89 -8.54
C PRO A 426 -6.90 -24.97 -8.01
N ASN A 427 -5.90 -24.59 -7.22
CA ASN A 427 -4.95 -25.52 -6.59
C ASN A 427 -5.25 -25.78 -5.10
N HIS A 428 -6.41 -25.34 -4.60
CA HIS A 428 -6.76 -25.37 -3.18
C HIS A 428 -8.00 -26.24 -2.94
N LEU A 429 -7.81 -27.40 -2.31
CA LEU A 429 -8.86 -28.37 -2.02
C LEU A 429 -9.15 -28.40 -0.52
N VAL A 430 -10.30 -27.84 -0.14
CA VAL A 430 -10.82 -27.91 1.23
C VAL A 430 -11.50 -29.26 1.45
N ILE A 431 -11.21 -29.97 2.54
CA ILE A 431 -11.78 -31.29 2.83
C ILE A 431 -13.02 -31.15 3.74
N ILE A 432 -14.17 -31.68 3.31
CA ILE A 432 -15.41 -31.72 4.10
C ILE A 432 -15.57 -33.14 4.68
N GLN A 433 -15.52 -33.28 6.00
CA GLN A 433 -15.51 -34.60 6.65
C GLN A 433 -16.91 -35.20 6.83
N ARG A 434 -17.92 -34.38 7.16
CA ARG A 434 -19.32 -34.77 7.37
C ARG A 434 -20.25 -33.70 6.77
N GLY A 435 -21.45 -34.13 6.38
CA GLY A 435 -22.45 -33.26 5.74
C GLY A 435 -22.17 -32.99 4.26
N THR A 436 -23.15 -32.38 3.60
CA THR A 436 -23.13 -32.09 2.15
C THR A 436 -23.05 -30.58 1.86
N LEU A 437 -23.15 -30.23 0.57
CA LEU A 437 -23.15 -28.86 0.06
C LEU A 437 -24.58 -28.35 -0.14
N PHE A 438 -24.82 -27.05 0.03
CA PHE A 438 -26.03 -26.37 -0.42
C PHE A 438 -25.67 -25.07 -1.13
N PHE A 439 -26.04 -24.94 -2.39
CA PHE A 439 -25.76 -23.75 -3.22
C PHE A 439 -27.00 -23.35 -4.00
N HIS A 440 -27.52 -22.16 -3.74
CA HIS A 440 -28.67 -21.60 -4.45
C HIS A 440 -28.61 -20.07 -4.53
N LEU A 441 -29.20 -19.48 -5.56
CA LEU A 441 -29.26 -18.02 -5.75
C LEU A 441 -27.86 -17.38 -5.81
N ASN A 442 -26.89 -18.05 -6.45
CA ASN A 442 -25.56 -17.50 -6.73
C ASN A 442 -25.45 -17.30 -8.25
N PRO A 443 -26.14 -16.31 -8.84
CA PRO A 443 -26.36 -16.22 -10.29
C PRO A 443 -25.07 -16.05 -11.10
N ARG A 444 -23.96 -15.65 -10.49
CA ARG A 444 -22.64 -15.55 -11.14
C ARG A 444 -21.70 -16.73 -10.89
N LEU A 445 -22.07 -17.67 -10.02
CA LEU A 445 -21.23 -18.81 -9.65
C LEU A 445 -21.55 -20.01 -10.54
N CYS A 446 -20.66 -20.30 -11.50
CA CYS A 446 -20.84 -21.43 -12.41
C CYS A 446 -21.08 -22.76 -11.70
N HIS A 447 -22.17 -23.44 -12.04
CA HIS A 447 -22.56 -24.76 -11.54
C HIS A 447 -21.42 -25.79 -11.60
N GLU A 448 -20.66 -25.82 -12.71
CA GLU A 448 -19.50 -26.70 -12.90
C GLU A 448 -18.41 -26.52 -11.84
N LYS A 449 -18.14 -25.28 -11.39
CA LYS A 449 -17.17 -25.00 -10.32
C LYS A 449 -17.63 -25.57 -8.97
N ILE A 450 -18.94 -25.68 -8.76
CA ILE A 450 -19.52 -26.30 -7.56
C ILE A 450 -19.40 -27.84 -7.66
N LEU A 451 -19.62 -28.42 -8.85
CA LEU A 451 -19.41 -29.85 -9.08
C LEU A 451 -17.96 -30.29 -8.89
N GLN A 452 -16.97 -29.43 -9.14
CA GLN A 452 -15.56 -29.71 -8.83
C GLN A 452 -15.31 -29.96 -7.33
N LEU A 453 -16.17 -29.43 -6.43
CA LEU A 453 -16.13 -29.73 -5.00
C LEU A 453 -16.61 -31.15 -4.64
N GLN A 454 -17.06 -31.96 -5.61
CA GLN A 454 -17.37 -33.38 -5.36
C GLN A 454 -16.16 -34.13 -4.77
N GLY A 455 -14.93 -33.77 -5.17
CA GLY A 455 -13.69 -34.33 -4.63
C GLY A 455 -13.35 -33.89 -3.19
N SER A 456 -14.03 -32.85 -2.68
CA SER A 456 -13.88 -32.38 -1.30
C SER A 456 -14.68 -33.19 -0.28
N LEU A 457 -15.75 -33.89 -0.71
CA LEU A 457 -16.68 -34.60 0.17
C LEU A 457 -16.16 -35.99 0.55
N LYS A 458 -15.79 -36.19 1.84
CA LYS A 458 -15.41 -37.51 2.36
C LYS A 458 -16.57 -38.49 2.56
N SER A 459 -17.82 -38.02 2.53
CA SER A 459 -18.99 -38.90 2.61
C SER A 459 -19.13 -39.83 1.39
N GLY A 460 -18.54 -39.46 0.24
CA GLY A 460 -18.72 -40.18 -1.02
C GLY A 460 -20.11 -40.00 -1.64
N GLU A 461 -20.97 -39.18 -1.05
CA GLU A 461 -22.30 -38.88 -1.58
C GLU A 461 -22.18 -37.95 -2.80
N HIS A 462 -22.94 -38.26 -3.85
CA HIS A 462 -23.04 -37.40 -5.03
C HIS A 462 -23.85 -36.14 -4.73
N ILE A 463 -23.39 -35.00 -5.24
CA ILE A 463 -24.11 -33.72 -5.15
C ILE A 463 -25.47 -33.84 -5.85
N SER A 464 -26.55 -33.56 -5.11
CA SER A 464 -27.92 -33.60 -5.63
C SER A 464 -28.30 -32.30 -6.33
N VAL A 465 -29.03 -32.39 -7.44
CA VAL A 465 -29.59 -31.24 -8.19
C VAL A 465 -30.56 -30.40 -7.33
N ALA A 466 -31.19 -31.00 -6.31
CA ALA A 466 -32.02 -30.28 -5.37
C ALA A 466 -31.19 -29.40 -4.40
N ASP A 467 -29.99 -29.84 -4.05
CA ASP A 467 -29.10 -29.16 -3.11
C ASP A 467 -28.20 -28.12 -3.82
N VAL A 468 -27.89 -28.38 -5.09
CA VAL A 468 -27.14 -27.50 -6.00
C VAL A 468 -27.86 -27.48 -7.35
N SER A 469 -28.68 -26.44 -7.58
CA SER A 469 -29.46 -26.33 -8.82
C SER A 469 -28.71 -25.57 -9.92
N PRO A 470 -28.65 -26.07 -11.17
CA PRO A 470 -28.08 -25.32 -12.29
C PRO A 470 -28.91 -24.09 -12.65
N ASN A 471 -30.21 -24.08 -12.33
CA ASN A 471 -31.10 -22.95 -12.63
C ASN A 471 -30.95 -21.78 -11.65
N SER A 472 -30.23 -21.96 -10.53
CA SER A 472 -30.02 -20.91 -9.51
C SER A 472 -28.53 -20.58 -9.27
N ASN A 473 -27.61 -21.26 -9.95
CA ASN A 473 -26.16 -21.03 -9.87
C ASN A 473 -25.57 -20.91 -11.28
N GLY A 474 -25.07 -19.72 -11.63
CA GLY A 474 -24.54 -19.42 -12.97
C GLY A 474 -25.56 -18.90 -13.98
N GLU A 475 -26.81 -18.64 -13.58
CA GLU A 475 -27.89 -18.08 -14.42
C GLU A 475 -27.48 -16.82 -15.23
N ARG A 476 -26.56 -16.00 -14.69
CA ARG A 476 -26.17 -14.68 -15.23
C ARG A 476 -24.70 -14.60 -15.67
N VAL A 477 -24.00 -15.74 -15.75
CA VAL A 477 -22.60 -15.82 -16.21
C VAL A 477 -22.43 -17.03 -17.10
N ILE A 478 -21.66 -16.86 -18.17
CA ILE A 478 -21.38 -17.90 -19.15
C ILE A 478 -20.26 -18.79 -18.60
N CYS A 479 -20.43 -20.11 -18.70
CA CYS A 479 -19.63 -21.11 -18.00
C CYS A 479 -19.07 -22.17 -18.97
N GLY A 480 -18.06 -22.92 -18.51
CA GLY A 480 -17.47 -24.04 -19.24
C GLY A 480 -16.70 -23.63 -20.50
N GLU A 481 -16.68 -24.55 -21.48
CA GLU A 481 -15.92 -24.42 -22.73
C GLU A 481 -16.45 -23.31 -23.67
N ALA A 482 -17.65 -22.78 -23.41
CA ALA A 482 -18.21 -21.63 -24.11
C ALA A 482 -17.47 -20.31 -23.81
N VAL A 483 -16.66 -20.27 -22.74
CA VAL A 483 -15.86 -19.09 -22.38
C VAL A 483 -14.59 -19.04 -23.23
N ARG A 484 -14.57 -18.11 -24.19
CA ARG A 484 -13.42 -17.91 -25.09
C ARG A 484 -12.31 -17.11 -24.39
N SER A 485 -11.06 -17.26 -24.85
CA SER A 485 -9.93 -16.50 -24.28
C SER A 485 -9.50 -15.36 -25.20
N LEU A 486 -9.43 -14.14 -24.64
CA LEU A 486 -8.88 -12.97 -25.32
C LEU A 486 -7.37 -12.86 -25.10
N ASN A 487 -6.63 -12.48 -26.14
CA ASN A 487 -5.18 -12.21 -26.07
C ASN A 487 -4.89 -10.72 -26.36
N PRO A 488 -5.21 -9.79 -25.43
CA PRO A 488 -4.86 -8.39 -25.58
C PRO A 488 -3.34 -8.21 -25.55
N LYS A 489 -2.86 -7.32 -26.40
CA LYS A 489 -1.45 -6.94 -26.51
C LYS A 489 -1.36 -5.42 -26.42
N VAL A 490 -0.29 -4.91 -25.83
CA VAL A 490 0.01 -3.48 -25.89
C VAL A 490 0.64 -3.21 -27.26
N GLU A 491 -0.04 -2.43 -28.09
CA GLU A 491 0.45 -2.05 -29.41
C GLU A 491 1.38 -0.82 -29.33
N ASP A 492 1.09 0.09 -28.40
CA ASP A 492 1.74 1.39 -28.26
C ASP A 492 1.42 2.01 -26.89
N LEU A 493 2.29 2.85 -26.33
CA LEU A 493 2.11 3.46 -25.01
C LEU A 493 2.93 4.75 -24.85
N ASN A 494 2.45 5.71 -24.05
CA ASN A 494 3.23 6.89 -23.62
C ASN A 494 3.26 7.02 -22.08
N SER A 495 3.47 8.23 -21.55
CA SER A 495 3.49 8.47 -20.09
C SER A 495 2.12 8.37 -19.42
N ASN A 496 1.05 8.73 -20.14
CA ASN A 496 -0.29 8.93 -19.56
C ASN A 496 -1.38 8.08 -20.25
N ALA A 497 -1.03 7.26 -21.24
CA ALA A 497 -1.97 6.48 -22.04
C ALA A 497 -1.34 5.20 -22.61
N VAL A 498 -2.18 4.20 -22.89
CA VAL A 498 -1.81 2.91 -23.50
C VAL A 498 -2.82 2.51 -24.56
N ARG A 499 -2.35 1.99 -25.69
CA ARG A 499 -3.18 1.41 -26.75
C ARG A 499 -3.12 -0.11 -26.67
N ILE A 500 -4.27 -0.69 -26.36
CA ILE A 500 -4.45 -2.14 -26.32
C ILE A 500 -5.07 -2.57 -27.66
N VAL A 501 -4.53 -3.64 -28.23
CA VAL A 501 -5.07 -4.30 -29.42
C VAL A 501 -5.46 -5.74 -29.09
N LEU A 502 -6.62 -6.16 -29.58
CA LEU A 502 -7.13 -7.52 -29.49
C LEU A 502 -6.84 -8.28 -30.79
N ASP A 503 -6.69 -9.60 -30.68
CA ASP A 503 -6.72 -10.49 -31.84
C ASP A 503 -8.13 -10.47 -32.47
N TYR A 504 -8.25 -10.71 -33.78
CA TYR A 504 -9.55 -10.67 -34.47
C TYR A 504 -10.52 -11.71 -33.89
N MET A 505 -11.73 -11.27 -33.56
CA MET A 505 -12.82 -12.19 -33.22
C MET A 505 -13.43 -12.81 -34.48
N ASP A 506 -13.94 -14.03 -34.33
CA ASP A 506 -14.64 -14.78 -35.37
C ASP A 506 -16.07 -14.24 -35.62
N TRP A 507 -16.75 -14.82 -36.60
CA TRP A 507 -18.06 -14.35 -37.04
C TRP A 507 -19.14 -14.52 -35.96
N GLU A 508 -19.18 -15.67 -35.27
CA GLU A 508 -20.12 -15.99 -34.18
C GLU A 508 -19.95 -15.02 -32.98
N GLY A 509 -18.70 -14.71 -32.62
CA GLY A 509 -18.39 -13.75 -31.57
C GLY A 509 -18.81 -12.34 -31.95
N MET A 510 -18.67 -11.95 -33.23
CA MET A 510 -19.02 -10.61 -33.72
C MET A 510 -20.53 -10.35 -33.80
N GLU A 511 -21.37 -11.36 -34.00
CA GLU A 511 -22.84 -11.20 -34.00
C GLU A 511 -23.38 -10.93 -32.59
N THR A 512 -22.76 -11.52 -31.57
CA THR A 512 -23.16 -11.31 -30.16
C THR A 512 -22.46 -10.12 -29.50
N LEU A 513 -21.38 -9.59 -30.07
CA LEU A 513 -20.55 -8.53 -29.47
C LEU A 513 -21.24 -7.16 -29.46
N ILE A 514 -21.47 -6.63 -28.27
CA ILE A 514 -21.80 -5.21 -28.02
C ILE A 514 -20.52 -4.38 -27.92
N GLY A 515 -19.47 -4.93 -27.31
CA GLY A 515 -18.16 -4.29 -27.21
C GLY A 515 -17.26 -4.89 -26.14
N TYR A 516 -16.43 -4.09 -25.48
CA TYR A 516 -15.42 -4.57 -24.53
C TYR A 516 -15.36 -3.72 -23.25
N SER A 517 -15.05 -4.36 -22.12
CA SER A 517 -14.69 -3.70 -20.87
C SER A 517 -13.22 -3.98 -20.52
N TYR A 518 -12.45 -2.92 -20.39
CA TYR A 518 -11.04 -2.93 -20.04
C TYR A 518 -10.89 -2.65 -18.55
N HIS A 519 -10.30 -3.59 -17.82
CA HIS A 519 -10.04 -3.46 -16.39
C HIS A 519 -8.55 -3.26 -16.16
N TYR A 520 -8.16 -2.26 -15.36
CA TYR A 520 -6.75 -1.99 -15.05
C TYR A 520 -6.56 -1.46 -13.62
N LYS A 521 -5.42 -1.80 -12.99
CA LYS A 521 -5.04 -1.28 -11.67
C LYS A 521 -3.53 -1.06 -11.53
N GLU A 522 -3.14 -0.18 -10.62
CA GLU A 522 -1.73 0.02 -10.27
C GLU A 522 -1.20 -1.22 -9.55
N ALA A 523 -0.10 -1.77 -10.06
CA ALA A 523 0.44 -3.05 -9.61
C ALA A 523 1.96 -3.00 -9.58
N PRO A 524 2.59 -2.60 -8.44
CA PRO A 524 4.04 -2.59 -8.30
C PRO A 524 4.69 -3.98 -8.39
N VAL A 525 3.91 -5.04 -8.18
CA VAL A 525 4.33 -6.45 -8.16
C VAL A 525 3.42 -7.25 -9.10
N GLN A 526 3.97 -8.26 -9.78
CA GLN A 526 3.26 -9.06 -10.79
C GLN A 526 2.58 -10.32 -10.21
N ASN A 527 1.90 -10.17 -9.07
CA ASN A 527 1.20 -11.25 -8.35
C ASN A 527 -0.32 -10.99 -8.17
N VAL A 528 -0.89 -10.11 -9.00
CA VAL A 528 -2.28 -9.68 -8.94
C VAL A 528 -3.24 -10.75 -9.48
N THR A 529 -4.38 -10.94 -8.82
CA THR A 529 -5.50 -11.78 -9.31
C THR A 529 -6.68 -10.92 -9.78
N MET A 530 -7.62 -11.48 -10.56
CA MET A 530 -8.78 -10.73 -11.05
C MET A 530 -9.73 -10.27 -9.92
N TYR A 531 -9.66 -10.89 -8.75
CA TYR A 531 -10.53 -10.66 -7.59
C TYR A 531 -9.88 -9.79 -6.51
N ASP A 532 -8.55 -9.61 -6.57
CA ASP A 532 -7.74 -8.87 -5.60
C ASP A 532 -8.16 -7.39 -5.57
N GLY A 533 -8.73 -6.99 -4.42
CA GLY A 533 -9.27 -5.66 -4.15
C GLY A 533 -10.60 -5.37 -4.86
N ARG A 534 -11.40 -6.39 -5.19
CA ARG A 534 -12.76 -6.19 -5.74
C ARG A 534 -13.86 -6.30 -4.71
N HIS A 535 -14.88 -5.48 -4.89
CA HIS A 535 -16.08 -5.36 -4.08
C HIS A 535 -17.28 -5.36 -5.03
N GLY A 536 -18.13 -6.39 -4.94
CA GLY A 536 -19.16 -6.70 -5.95
C GLY A 536 -20.06 -5.53 -6.36
N CYS A 537 -20.21 -4.52 -5.49
CA CYS A 537 -21.06 -3.35 -5.70
C CYS A 537 -20.31 -2.08 -6.17
N GLY A 538 -19.06 -2.20 -6.64
CA GLY A 538 -18.36 -1.12 -7.36
C GLY A 538 -17.37 -0.28 -6.53
N HIS A 539 -16.92 -0.77 -5.37
CA HIS A 539 -15.82 -0.16 -4.61
C HIS A 539 -14.45 -0.78 -4.93
N ASP A 540 -14.26 -1.19 -6.19
CA ASP A 540 -13.07 -1.88 -6.70
C ASP A 540 -11.81 -1.01 -6.70
N ASN A 541 -10.67 -1.63 -6.38
CA ASN A 541 -9.34 -1.10 -6.69
C ASN A 541 -8.97 -1.21 -8.19
N TRP A 542 -9.87 -1.79 -9.01
CA TRP A 542 -9.77 -1.87 -10.46
C TRP A 542 -10.56 -0.74 -11.11
N MET A 543 -9.87 0.07 -11.91
CA MET A 543 -10.52 0.99 -12.84
C MET A 543 -11.13 0.20 -14.00
N MET A 544 -12.27 0.67 -14.49
CA MET A 544 -13.00 0.06 -15.59
C MET A 544 -13.27 1.10 -16.67
N ASP A 545 -12.94 0.77 -17.91
CA ASP A 545 -13.25 1.57 -19.10
C ASP A 545 -14.09 0.72 -20.05
N VAL A 546 -15.27 1.20 -20.42
CA VAL A 546 -16.34 0.41 -21.05
C VAL A 546 -16.66 0.99 -22.40
N VAL A 547 -16.51 0.17 -23.44
CA VAL A 547 -16.57 0.60 -24.84
C VAL A 547 -17.63 -0.20 -25.58
N SER A 548 -18.74 0.44 -25.95
CA SER A 548 -19.85 -0.15 -26.71
C SER A 548 -19.61 -0.14 -28.23
N ASN A 549 -18.38 -0.43 -28.65
CA ASN A 549 -18.06 -0.62 -30.07
C ASN A 549 -17.24 -1.89 -30.29
N GLN A 550 -17.30 -2.40 -31.51
CA GLN A 550 -16.65 -3.64 -31.92
C GLN A 550 -15.19 -3.45 -32.38
N SER A 551 -14.59 -2.28 -32.13
CA SER A 551 -13.20 -2.02 -32.50
C SER A 551 -12.25 -2.90 -31.70
N ARG A 552 -11.29 -3.53 -32.38
CA ARG A 552 -10.25 -4.32 -31.72
C ARG A 552 -9.22 -3.46 -30.98
N ARG A 553 -9.24 -2.14 -31.16
CA ARG A 553 -8.32 -1.19 -30.54
C ARG A 553 -9.04 -0.31 -29.53
N HIS A 554 -8.38 -0.10 -28.40
CA HIS A 554 -8.80 0.90 -27.42
C HIS A 554 -7.62 1.69 -26.87
N LEU A 555 -7.88 2.95 -26.52
CA LEU A 555 -6.92 3.88 -25.93
C LEU A 555 -7.37 4.23 -24.52
N ILE A 556 -6.71 3.64 -23.52
CA ILE A 556 -6.89 4.02 -22.12
C ILE A 556 -6.00 5.24 -21.86
N SER A 557 -6.54 6.26 -21.20
CA SER A 557 -5.84 7.53 -20.94
C SER A 557 -6.02 7.99 -19.49
N GLY A 558 -5.25 8.99 -19.05
CA GLY A 558 -5.26 9.47 -17.66
C GLY A 558 -4.43 8.63 -16.68
N LEU A 559 -3.54 7.77 -17.21
CA LEU A 559 -2.61 6.97 -16.40
C LEU A 559 -1.52 7.84 -15.77
N LYS A 560 -0.90 7.35 -14.69
CA LYS A 560 0.27 8.00 -14.08
C LYS A 560 1.54 7.69 -14.87
N PRO A 561 2.46 8.65 -15.04
CA PRO A 561 3.81 8.39 -15.56
C PRO A 561 4.59 7.36 -14.76
N TYR A 562 5.50 6.65 -15.43
CA TYR A 562 6.44 5.69 -14.84
C TYR A 562 5.83 4.69 -13.85
N THR A 563 4.60 4.25 -14.11
CA THR A 563 3.81 3.41 -13.21
C THR A 563 3.49 2.07 -13.87
N GLN A 564 3.67 0.97 -13.14
CA GLN A 564 3.32 -0.37 -13.61
C GLN A 564 1.83 -0.65 -13.35
N TYR A 565 1.14 -1.09 -14.38
CA TYR A 565 -0.28 -1.44 -14.35
C TYR A 565 -0.48 -2.93 -14.67
N ALA A 566 -1.37 -3.58 -13.92
CA ALA A 566 -1.98 -4.85 -14.30
C ALA A 566 -3.26 -4.56 -15.08
N TYR A 567 -3.56 -5.33 -16.12
CA TYR A 567 -4.79 -5.15 -16.90
C TYR A 567 -5.35 -6.46 -17.44
N PHE A 568 -6.66 -6.50 -17.68
CA PHE A 568 -7.32 -7.56 -18.44
C PHE A 568 -8.54 -7.00 -19.18
N VAL A 569 -9.01 -7.72 -20.20
CA VAL A 569 -10.14 -7.34 -21.05
C VAL A 569 -11.22 -8.41 -20.96
N LYS A 570 -12.48 -7.97 -20.96
CA LYS A 570 -13.67 -8.81 -21.04
C LYS A 570 -14.56 -8.33 -22.20
N THR A 571 -15.27 -9.23 -22.87
CA THR A 571 -16.36 -8.86 -23.80
C THR A 571 -17.65 -8.42 -23.10
N LEU A 572 -18.39 -7.55 -23.79
CA LEU A 572 -19.80 -7.28 -23.53
C LEU A 572 -20.59 -7.91 -24.67
N THR A 573 -21.40 -8.92 -24.38
CA THR A 573 -22.19 -9.63 -25.38
C THR A 573 -23.68 -9.59 -25.06
N ARG A 574 -24.52 -9.65 -26.10
CA ARG A 574 -25.98 -9.76 -25.96
C ARG A 574 -26.31 -11.23 -25.69
N THR A 575 -26.57 -11.56 -24.43
CA THR A 575 -26.87 -12.94 -24.01
C THR A 575 -28.30 -13.31 -24.37
N GLU A 576 -28.46 -14.14 -25.40
CA GLU A 576 -29.71 -14.87 -25.64
C GLU A 576 -29.62 -16.27 -25.03
N TYR A 577 -30.77 -16.86 -24.66
CA TYR A 577 -30.83 -18.16 -23.99
C TYR A 577 -30.18 -19.32 -24.76
N HIS A 578 -29.90 -19.14 -26.06
CA HIS A 578 -29.33 -20.15 -26.95
C HIS A 578 -27.92 -19.78 -27.48
N ILE A 579 -27.45 -18.55 -27.30
CA ILE A 579 -26.11 -18.12 -27.75
C ILE A 579 -25.43 -17.35 -26.61
N GLN A 580 -24.57 -18.07 -25.90
CA GLN A 580 -23.82 -17.58 -24.75
C GLN A 580 -22.33 -17.63 -25.06
N ILE A 581 -21.80 -16.52 -25.58
CA ILE A 581 -20.36 -16.30 -25.77
C ILE A 581 -19.93 -15.18 -24.81
N ASP A 582 -19.03 -15.48 -23.89
CA ASP A 582 -18.30 -14.48 -23.09
C ASP A 582 -16.81 -14.79 -23.20
N ALA A 583 -15.96 -13.77 -23.20
CA ALA A 583 -14.54 -13.93 -23.43
C ALA A 583 -13.71 -13.06 -22.48
N TYR A 584 -12.72 -13.68 -21.86
CA TYR A 584 -11.86 -13.07 -20.84
C TYR A 584 -10.40 -13.19 -21.25
N SER A 585 -9.61 -12.15 -21.02
CA SER A 585 -8.16 -12.25 -21.13
C SER A 585 -7.52 -12.75 -19.85
N LYS A 586 -6.32 -13.32 -19.99
CA LYS A 586 -5.38 -13.40 -18.88
C LYS A 586 -4.94 -11.99 -18.45
N ILE A 587 -4.46 -11.84 -17.22
CA ILE A 587 -3.89 -10.57 -16.76
C ILE A 587 -2.56 -10.33 -17.49
N GLY A 588 -2.47 -9.21 -18.18
CA GLY A 588 -1.23 -8.64 -18.71
C GLY A 588 -0.68 -7.56 -17.80
N TYR A 589 0.57 -7.17 -18.05
CA TYR A 589 1.23 -6.05 -17.36
C TYR A 589 1.86 -5.11 -18.39
N PHE A 590 1.87 -3.81 -18.09
CA PHE A 590 2.65 -2.80 -18.81
C PHE A 590 3.14 -1.73 -17.84
N GLN A 591 4.13 -0.95 -18.27
CA GLN A 591 4.62 0.21 -17.53
C GLN A 591 4.56 1.43 -18.44
N THR A 592 4.02 2.53 -17.94
CA THR A 592 3.99 3.82 -18.66
C THR A 592 5.38 4.44 -18.74
N LEU A 593 5.62 5.27 -19.77
CA LEU A 593 6.90 5.96 -19.91
C LEU A 593 7.12 7.01 -18.81
N PRO A 594 8.39 7.37 -18.51
CA PRO A 594 8.68 8.52 -17.68
C PRO A 594 8.20 9.83 -18.30
N ASP A 595 7.95 10.82 -17.45
CA ASP A 595 7.51 12.17 -17.82
C ASP A 595 8.20 13.21 -16.91
N ARG A 596 7.98 14.49 -17.20
CA ARG A 596 8.48 15.62 -16.41
C ARG A 596 8.06 15.49 -14.94
N PRO A 597 8.99 15.56 -13.96
CA PRO A 597 8.66 15.50 -12.54
C PRO A 597 7.91 16.78 -12.10
N SER A 598 7.14 16.67 -11.01
CA SER A 598 6.59 17.84 -10.33
C SER A 598 7.72 18.77 -9.83
N PRO A 599 7.47 20.07 -9.62
CA PRO A 599 8.43 20.94 -8.94
C PRO A 599 8.90 20.35 -7.60
N VAL A 600 10.14 20.66 -7.29
CA VAL A 600 10.82 20.33 -6.03
C VAL A 600 10.07 20.99 -4.87
N LEU A 601 9.92 20.29 -3.74
CA LEU A 601 9.10 20.78 -2.64
C LEU A 601 9.91 21.48 -1.56
N ARG A 602 9.33 22.57 -1.03
CA ARG A 602 9.74 23.26 0.21
C ARG A 602 11.26 23.49 0.29
N ILE A 603 11.80 24.29 -0.63
CA ILE A 603 13.21 24.70 -0.58
C ILE A 603 13.42 25.55 0.68
N TYR A 604 14.44 25.20 1.46
CA TYR A 604 14.88 26.01 2.59
C TYR A 604 16.39 26.21 2.54
N GLY A 605 16.86 27.30 3.16
CA GLY A 605 18.28 27.54 3.27
C GLY A 605 18.61 28.62 4.28
N SER A 606 19.83 28.54 4.79
CA SER A 606 20.36 29.42 5.84
C SER A 606 21.71 29.98 5.42
N SER A 607 21.91 31.27 5.66
CA SER A 607 23.19 31.94 5.47
C SER A 607 23.79 32.24 6.84
N GLU A 608 24.84 31.49 7.21
CA GLU A 608 25.61 31.74 8.43
C GLU A 608 26.85 32.63 8.16
N ILE A 609 27.25 32.73 6.89
CA ILE A 609 28.40 33.50 6.39
C ILE A 609 27.89 34.38 5.25
N SER A 610 28.28 35.66 5.19
CA SER A 610 27.71 36.64 4.25
C SER A 610 27.94 36.31 2.77
N SER A 611 28.92 35.44 2.48
CA SER A 611 29.23 34.95 1.14
C SER A 611 28.75 33.52 0.84
N GLN A 612 27.94 32.92 1.72
CA GLN A 612 27.52 31.52 1.61
C GLN A 612 26.04 31.31 1.99
N ILE A 613 25.33 30.48 1.22
CA ILE A 613 24.00 29.95 1.56
C ILE A 613 24.10 28.42 1.55
N LEU A 614 23.69 27.78 2.65
CA LEU A 614 23.44 26.34 2.70
C LEU A 614 21.98 26.10 2.30
N LEU A 615 21.77 25.29 1.26
CA LEU A 615 20.48 24.93 0.69
C LEU A 615 20.12 23.48 0.94
N HIS A 616 18.82 23.24 1.07
CA HIS A 616 18.21 21.94 1.16
C HIS A 616 16.81 21.95 0.55
N TRP A 617 16.34 20.78 0.09
CA TRP A 617 15.02 20.64 -0.53
C TRP A 617 14.47 19.23 -0.38
N TRP A 618 13.16 19.06 -0.48
CA TRP A 618 12.54 17.73 -0.60
C TRP A 618 12.40 17.32 -2.08
N PRO A 619 12.51 16.02 -2.41
CA PRO A 619 12.28 15.53 -3.77
C PRO A 619 10.85 15.85 -4.26
N PRO A 620 10.62 15.86 -5.59
CA PRO A 620 9.30 15.97 -6.20
C PRO A 620 8.27 15.00 -5.58
N SER A 621 7.07 15.49 -5.25
CA SER A 621 5.98 14.61 -4.78
C SER A 621 5.49 13.64 -5.85
N ARG A 622 5.59 14.02 -7.13
CA ARG A 622 5.37 13.13 -8.28
C ARG A 622 6.67 13.10 -9.10
N PRO A 623 7.57 12.14 -8.85
CA PRO A 623 8.85 12.08 -9.53
C PRO A 623 8.73 11.63 -10.99
N ASN A 624 7.61 10.98 -11.38
CA ASN A 624 7.28 10.62 -12.76
C ASN A 624 8.38 9.85 -13.54
N GLY A 625 9.31 9.22 -12.81
CA GLY A 625 10.52 8.64 -13.36
C GLY A 625 11.61 8.53 -12.29
N VAL A 626 12.79 8.02 -12.69
CA VAL A 626 14.00 8.06 -11.86
C VAL A 626 14.61 9.46 -11.98
N ILE A 627 14.78 10.16 -10.86
CA ILE A 627 15.45 11.47 -10.86
C ILE A 627 16.94 11.25 -11.10
N LYS A 628 17.41 11.70 -12.26
CA LYS A 628 18.82 11.62 -12.66
C LYS A 628 19.65 12.64 -11.90
N ASN A 629 19.33 13.93 -12.06
CA ASN A 629 20.11 15.07 -11.56
C ASN A 629 19.18 16.21 -11.07
N TYR A 630 19.69 17.08 -10.19
CA TYR A 630 19.12 18.38 -9.86
C TYR A 630 19.98 19.50 -10.44
N TYR A 631 19.35 20.58 -10.87
CA TYR A 631 20.01 21.82 -11.30
C TYR A 631 19.65 22.95 -10.34
N VAL A 632 20.66 23.61 -9.79
CA VAL A 632 20.50 24.74 -8.84
C VAL A 632 21.07 26.02 -9.45
N THR A 633 20.25 27.06 -9.55
CA THR A 633 20.69 28.43 -9.89
C THR A 633 20.49 29.39 -8.73
N ALA A 634 21.27 30.47 -8.70
CA ALA A 634 21.12 31.57 -7.75
C ALA A 634 21.36 32.90 -8.45
N GLU A 635 20.38 33.78 -8.41
CA GLU A 635 20.41 35.09 -9.07
C GLU A 635 20.16 36.21 -8.04
N LYS A 636 20.86 37.33 -8.20
CA LYS A 636 20.71 38.49 -7.30
C LYS A 636 19.34 39.12 -7.49
N HIS A 637 18.53 39.11 -6.44
CA HIS A 637 17.16 39.60 -6.47
C HIS A 637 17.05 40.99 -5.83
N ASN A 638 16.92 42.02 -6.68
CA ASN A 638 16.66 43.37 -6.22
C ASN A 638 15.20 43.50 -5.76
N VAL A 639 14.99 43.59 -4.45
CA VAL A 639 13.67 43.81 -3.85
C VAL A 639 13.22 45.25 -4.16
N THR A 640 12.42 45.42 -5.21
CA THR A 640 11.75 46.70 -5.50
C THR A 640 10.73 47.03 -4.41
N THR A 641 10.53 48.32 -4.16
CA THR A 641 9.76 48.86 -3.02
C THR A 641 8.25 48.60 -3.06
N GLU A 642 7.73 47.84 -4.03
CA GLU A 642 6.32 47.47 -4.16
C GLU A 642 5.90 46.28 -3.27
N VAL A 643 6.85 45.65 -2.55
CA VAL A 643 6.59 44.49 -1.68
C VAL A 643 6.70 44.85 -0.18
N LYS A 644 6.65 46.14 0.19
CA LYS A 644 6.58 46.55 1.60
C LYS A 644 5.18 46.44 2.23
N ASP A 645 4.12 46.42 1.40
CA ASP A 645 2.72 46.25 1.87
C ASP A 645 2.11 44.89 1.52
N LYS A 646 2.90 43.94 0.99
CA LYS A 646 2.48 42.54 0.81
C LYS A 646 3.23 41.63 1.76
N ASN A 647 2.66 41.48 2.95
CA ASN A 647 2.96 40.36 3.84
C ASN A 647 2.77 39.04 3.07
N TYR A 648 3.86 38.34 2.75
CA TYR A 648 3.85 36.94 2.31
C TYR A 648 3.51 35.98 3.48
N ALA A 649 2.58 36.40 4.33
CA ALA A 649 1.92 35.64 5.40
C ALA A 649 0.42 35.47 5.12
N ASN A 650 -0.03 35.81 3.90
CA ASN A 650 -1.20 35.26 3.23
C ASN A 650 -0.94 35.34 1.73
N VAL A 651 -0.45 34.23 1.14
CA VAL A 651 -1.02 33.86 -0.15
C VAL A 651 -2.45 33.50 0.19
N GLU A 652 -3.37 34.44 -0.02
CA GLU A 652 -4.77 34.06 -0.19
C GLU A 652 -4.76 32.87 -1.12
N LEU A 653 -5.34 31.76 -0.66
CA LEU A 653 -5.60 30.61 -1.49
C LEU A 653 -6.36 31.16 -2.68
N GLY A 654 -5.64 31.38 -3.79
CA GLY A 654 -6.25 31.95 -4.98
C GLY A 654 -7.40 31.03 -5.29
N ASN A 655 -8.60 31.59 -5.44
CA ASN A 655 -9.78 30.82 -5.79
C ASN A 655 -9.55 30.20 -7.19
N ALA A 656 -8.84 29.08 -7.24
CA ALA A 656 -9.51 27.80 -7.28
C ALA A 656 -10.83 27.93 -6.50
N LYS A 657 -11.82 28.51 -7.20
CA LYS A 657 -13.09 27.82 -7.33
C LYS A 657 -12.73 26.36 -7.33
N ASP A 658 -13.38 25.61 -6.47
CA ASP A 658 -13.62 24.23 -6.76
C ASP A 658 -13.94 24.16 -8.27
N LEU A 659 -13.00 23.62 -9.05
CA LEU A 659 -13.42 22.51 -9.87
C LEU A 659 -13.86 21.48 -8.84
N ASP A 660 -15.11 21.65 -8.42
CA ASP A 660 -16.15 20.71 -8.75
C ASP A 660 -15.57 19.66 -9.71
N CYS A 661 -14.96 18.66 -9.08
CA CYS A 661 -15.60 17.38 -9.12
C CYS A 661 -17.09 17.59 -8.68
N GLU A 662 -17.99 18.13 -9.49
CA GLU A 662 -18.47 17.45 -10.69
C GLU A 662 -17.72 16.15 -11.02
N CYS A 663 -17.72 15.26 -10.01
CA CYS A 663 -18.45 14.03 -10.21
C CYS A 663 -19.67 14.43 -11.04
N VAL A 664 -19.66 14.05 -12.32
CA VAL A 664 -20.90 13.60 -12.93
C VAL A 664 -21.34 12.43 -12.07
N GLY A 665 -21.91 12.75 -10.90
CA GLY A 665 -22.81 11.89 -10.21
C GLY A 665 -23.85 11.66 -11.28
N ALA A 666 -23.80 10.46 -11.86
CA ALA A 666 -24.93 9.93 -12.57
C ALA A 666 -26.07 10.07 -11.57
N LEU A 667 -26.88 11.13 -11.76
CA LEU A 667 -28.16 11.25 -11.08
C LEU A 667 -28.80 9.88 -11.28
N PRO A 668 -29.38 9.24 -10.26
CA PRO A 668 -29.95 7.90 -10.41
C PRO A 668 -30.98 7.78 -11.55
N TYR A 669 -31.43 8.92 -12.08
CA TYR A 669 -32.24 9.16 -13.28
C TYR A 669 -31.53 9.05 -14.66
N TYR A 670 -30.20 8.86 -14.71
CA TYR A 670 -29.44 8.60 -15.95
C TYR A 670 -29.03 7.14 -16.13
N SER A 671 -29.22 6.31 -15.10
CA SER A 671 -29.84 5.02 -15.39
C SER A 671 -31.21 5.38 -15.95
N GLY A 672 -31.42 5.17 -17.26
CA GLY A 672 -32.71 5.44 -17.89
C GLY A 672 -33.83 4.72 -17.13
N PRO A 673 -35.09 5.18 -17.25
CA PRO A 673 -36.20 4.46 -16.62
C PRO A 673 -36.08 2.97 -16.97
N GLN A 674 -36.23 2.13 -15.96
CA GLN A 674 -36.48 0.71 -16.19
C GLN A 674 -37.67 0.67 -17.17
N PRO A 675 -37.56 0.01 -18.34
CA PRO A 675 -38.59 0.16 -19.35
C PRO A 675 -39.90 -0.41 -18.82
N ASP A 676 -40.82 0.49 -18.47
CA ASP A 676 -42.24 0.20 -18.21
C ASP A 676 -42.99 -0.11 -19.53
N ASP A 677 -42.28 -0.08 -20.65
CA ASP A 677 -42.73 -0.62 -21.94
C ASP A 677 -42.86 -2.15 -21.81
N GLU A 678 -44.10 -2.65 -21.64
CA GLU A 678 -44.39 -4.10 -21.74
C GLU A 678 -43.96 -4.70 -23.10
N ASP A 679 -43.69 -3.85 -24.10
CA ASP A 679 -43.17 -4.20 -25.43
C ASP A 679 -41.63 -4.28 -25.53
N TYR A 680 -40.85 -4.02 -24.48
CA TYR A 680 -39.36 -4.11 -24.55
C TYR A 680 -38.87 -5.53 -24.87
N TYR A 681 -39.69 -6.54 -24.61
CA TYR A 681 -39.57 -7.88 -25.19
C TYR A 681 -40.80 -8.18 -26.06
N ASN A 682 -40.94 -7.51 -27.21
CA ASN A 682 -41.91 -7.91 -28.23
C ASN A 682 -41.50 -9.27 -28.83
N LYS A 683 -41.92 -10.33 -28.13
CA LYS A 683 -41.63 -11.73 -28.41
C LYS A 683 -42.16 -12.15 -29.78
N GLU A 684 -43.21 -11.49 -30.26
CA GLU A 684 -43.82 -11.70 -31.57
C GLU A 684 -42.94 -11.12 -32.69
N GLN A 685 -42.33 -9.94 -32.48
CA GLN A 685 -41.35 -9.38 -33.42
C GLN A 685 -40.08 -10.23 -33.49
N ILE A 686 -39.53 -10.65 -32.34
CA ILE A 686 -38.33 -11.51 -32.32
C ILE A 686 -38.61 -12.86 -33.00
N THR A 687 -39.75 -13.50 -32.70
CA THR A 687 -40.14 -14.73 -33.41
C THR A 687 -40.46 -14.50 -34.88
N TYR A 688 -40.93 -13.32 -35.30
CA TYR A 688 -41.09 -12.97 -36.72
C TYR A 688 -39.74 -12.85 -37.44
N GLU A 689 -38.76 -12.18 -36.82
CA GLU A 689 -37.42 -11.98 -37.37
C GLU A 689 -36.59 -13.29 -37.39
N ASP A 690 -36.72 -14.17 -36.40
CA ASP A 690 -36.13 -15.53 -36.41
C ASP A 690 -36.87 -16.53 -37.33
N ALA A 691 -38.18 -16.39 -37.47
CA ALA A 691 -38.96 -17.23 -38.37
C ALA A 691 -38.74 -16.86 -39.83
N LEU A 692 -38.44 -15.60 -40.17
CA LEU A 692 -38.28 -15.17 -41.56
C LEU A 692 -37.17 -15.94 -42.31
N PRO A 693 -35.93 -16.06 -41.79
CA PRO A 693 -34.89 -16.88 -42.42
C PRO A 693 -35.30 -18.35 -42.54
N ASN A 694 -36.00 -18.90 -41.55
CA ASN A 694 -36.45 -20.30 -41.54
C ASN A 694 -37.64 -20.55 -42.49
N LEU A 695 -38.49 -19.55 -42.75
CA LEU A 695 -39.55 -19.58 -43.77
C LEU A 695 -39.01 -19.36 -45.19
N ILE A 696 -37.99 -18.52 -45.34
CA ILE A 696 -37.40 -18.16 -46.64
C ILE A 696 -36.38 -19.21 -47.10
N TYR A 697 -35.68 -19.88 -46.17
CA TYR A 697 -34.74 -20.97 -46.48
C TYR A 697 -35.45 -22.31 -46.72
N VAL A 698 -36.27 -22.35 -47.78
CA VAL A 698 -36.83 -23.61 -48.28
C VAL A 698 -35.75 -24.39 -49.03
N SER A 699 -35.28 -25.49 -48.43
CA SER A 699 -34.53 -26.52 -49.16
C SER A 699 -35.35 -26.95 -50.38
N ARG A 700 -34.81 -26.73 -51.58
CA ARG A 700 -35.54 -26.85 -52.86
C ARG A 700 -35.81 -28.29 -53.30
N ASN A 701 -35.79 -29.26 -52.37
CA ASN A 701 -35.92 -30.69 -52.60
C ASN A 701 -36.64 -31.42 -51.43
N HIS A 702 -37.98 -31.33 -51.33
CA HIS A 702 -38.82 -32.50 -50.96
C HIS A 702 -40.35 -32.28 -51.12
N ASP A 703 -40.83 -32.12 -52.34
CA ASP A 703 -42.26 -31.85 -52.61
C ASP A 703 -43.13 -33.13 -52.78
N TYR A 704 -42.87 -34.19 -51.99
CA TYR A 704 -43.54 -35.49 -52.19
C TYR A 704 -43.94 -36.29 -50.93
N ARG A 705 -43.62 -35.82 -49.70
CA ARG A 705 -43.99 -36.53 -48.45
C ARG A 705 -44.96 -35.80 -47.53
N ARG A 706 -45.42 -34.59 -47.88
CA ARG A 706 -46.35 -33.81 -47.02
C ARG A 706 -47.83 -34.22 -47.11
N LYS A 707 -48.25 -34.97 -48.14
CA LYS A 707 -49.67 -35.25 -48.45
C LYS A 707 -50.35 -36.35 -47.62
N GLU A 708 -49.64 -37.02 -46.71
CA GLU A 708 -50.24 -38.03 -45.81
C GLU A 708 -50.53 -37.50 -44.40
N PHE A 709 -49.70 -36.58 -43.88
CA PHE A 709 -49.92 -35.99 -42.54
C PHE A 709 -51.14 -35.06 -42.47
N GLU A 710 -51.56 -34.46 -43.59
CA GLU A 710 -52.76 -33.61 -43.68
C GLU A 710 -54.09 -34.40 -43.59
N LYS A 711 -54.05 -35.74 -43.48
CA LYS A 711 -55.24 -36.61 -43.40
C LYS A 711 -55.49 -37.22 -42.02
N VAL A 712 -54.74 -36.80 -41.00
CA VAL A 712 -54.93 -37.26 -39.62
C VAL A 712 -56.05 -36.44 -38.98
N ILE A 713 -57.17 -37.09 -38.66
CA ILE A 713 -58.39 -36.42 -38.15
C ILE A 713 -58.43 -36.42 -36.62
N ASP A 714 -57.94 -37.48 -35.95
CA ASP A 714 -57.90 -37.58 -34.48
C ASP A 714 -56.73 -38.47 -33.97
N TYR A 715 -56.66 -38.62 -32.64
CA TYR A 715 -55.62 -39.35 -31.92
C TYR A 715 -55.78 -40.88 -31.98
N GLU A 716 -57.00 -41.41 -32.14
CA GLU A 716 -57.20 -42.85 -32.31
C GLU A 716 -56.78 -43.31 -33.72
N HIS A 717 -56.99 -42.47 -34.73
CA HIS A 717 -56.49 -42.68 -36.08
C HIS A 717 -54.96 -42.81 -36.09
N LEU A 718 -54.22 -42.00 -35.32
CA LEU A 718 -52.76 -42.10 -35.17
C LEU A 718 -52.32 -43.45 -34.56
N LEU A 719 -53.04 -43.96 -33.56
CA LEU A 719 -52.74 -45.23 -32.92
C LEU A 719 -53.06 -46.45 -33.80
N SER A 720 -53.89 -46.28 -34.84
CA SER A 720 -54.22 -47.34 -35.80
C SER A 720 -53.14 -47.57 -36.88
N ILE A 721 -52.20 -46.63 -37.06
CA ILE A 721 -51.14 -46.72 -38.06
C ILE A 721 -50.09 -47.74 -37.60
N LYS A 722 -50.18 -48.96 -38.12
CA LYS A 722 -49.14 -49.97 -37.92
C LYS A 722 -47.83 -49.49 -38.54
N LYS A 723 -46.77 -49.56 -37.75
CA LYS A 723 -45.39 -49.34 -38.20
C LYS A 723 -44.98 -50.51 -39.10
N ASP A 724 -44.80 -50.25 -40.39
CA ASP A 724 -44.17 -51.23 -41.29
C ASP A 724 -42.76 -51.56 -40.78
N GLU A 725 -42.37 -52.84 -40.91
CA GLU A 725 -41.06 -53.32 -40.46
C GLU A 725 -39.92 -52.68 -41.26
N GLU A 726 -38.79 -52.41 -40.59
CA GLU A 726 -37.62 -51.84 -41.25
C GLU A 726 -37.10 -52.77 -42.36
N PRO A 727 -36.78 -52.24 -43.56
CA PRO A 727 -36.26 -53.06 -44.65
C PRO A 727 -34.87 -53.60 -44.29
N THR A 728 -34.77 -54.91 -44.14
CA THR A 728 -33.57 -55.67 -43.74
C THR A 728 -32.48 -55.77 -44.82
N LYS A 729 -32.24 -54.69 -45.58
CA LYS A 729 -31.15 -54.60 -46.55
C LYS A 729 -30.38 -53.28 -46.39
N PRO A 730 -29.03 -53.32 -46.32
CA PRO A 730 -28.23 -52.10 -46.24
C PRO A 730 -28.44 -51.24 -47.49
N PRO A 731 -28.44 -49.91 -47.36
CA PRO A 731 -28.57 -49.03 -48.51
C PRO A 731 -27.42 -49.27 -49.48
N THR A 732 -27.77 -49.56 -50.73
CA THR A 732 -26.79 -49.75 -51.81
C THR A 732 -25.96 -48.49 -51.97
N THR A 733 -24.64 -48.65 -52.08
CA THR A 733 -23.67 -47.55 -52.23
C THR A 733 -24.14 -46.51 -53.25
N THR A 734 -24.26 -45.26 -52.83
CA THR A 734 -24.54 -44.12 -53.71
C THR A 734 -23.58 -44.16 -54.91
N PRO A 735 -24.07 -44.14 -56.17
CA PRO A 735 -23.18 -44.23 -57.33
C PRO A 735 -22.18 -43.08 -57.30
N ALA A 736 -20.91 -43.38 -57.59
CA ALA A 736 -19.83 -42.42 -57.51
C ALA A 736 -20.18 -41.14 -58.30
N PRO A 737 -19.98 -39.95 -57.73
CA PRO A 737 -20.37 -38.70 -58.38
C PRO A 737 -19.70 -38.58 -59.74
N SER A 738 -20.53 -38.38 -60.78
CA SER A 738 -20.05 -38.11 -62.14
C SER A 738 -19.10 -36.92 -62.16
N ASN A 739 -18.17 -36.86 -63.12
CA ASN A 739 -17.25 -35.72 -63.26
C ASN A 739 -17.98 -34.36 -63.34
N ALA A 740 -19.24 -34.34 -63.84
CA ALA A 740 -20.06 -33.13 -63.88
C ALA A 740 -20.67 -32.74 -62.52
N THR A 741 -21.07 -33.69 -61.67
CA THR A 741 -21.49 -33.40 -60.29
C THR A 741 -20.29 -33.03 -59.43
N LEU A 742 -19.16 -33.73 -59.56
CA LEU A 742 -17.92 -33.39 -58.85
C LEU A 742 -17.41 -31.99 -59.22
N ALA A 743 -17.54 -31.58 -60.48
CA ALA A 743 -17.21 -30.22 -60.93
C ALA A 743 -18.17 -29.16 -60.35
N LYS A 744 -19.48 -29.46 -60.26
CA LYS A 744 -20.46 -28.57 -59.61
C LYS A 744 -20.21 -28.44 -58.11
N GLU A 745 -19.92 -29.54 -57.41
CA GLU A 745 -19.59 -29.53 -55.98
C GLU A 745 -18.29 -28.75 -55.72
N ARG A 746 -17.26 -28.97 -56.54
CA ARG A 746 -16.00 -28.19 -56.47
C ARG A 746 -16.25 -26.69 -56.72
N GLN A 747 -17.11 -26.32 -57.68
CA GLN A 747 -17.47 -24.92 -57.91
C GLN A 747 -18.31 -24.34 -56.76
N ALA A 748 -19.22 -25.11 -56.18
CA ALA A 748 -20.00 -24.70 -55.01
C ALA A 748 -19.10 -24.47 -53.78
N ALA A 749 -18.12 -25.35 -53.55
CA ALA A 749 -17.11 -25.19 -52.51
C ALA A 749 -16.24 -23.94 -52.73
N ILE A 750 -15.79 -23.68 -53.97
CA ILE A 750 -15.06 -22.44 -54.30
C ILE A 750 -15.92 -21.19 -54.09
N ASN A 751 -17.21 -21.24 -54.46
CA ASN A 751 -18.13 -20.12 -54.25
C ASN A 751 -18.41 -19.87 -52.76
N TYR A 752 -18.57 -20.93 -51.97
CA TYR A 752 -18.71 -20.84 -50.52
C TYR A 752 -17.43 -20.29 -49.86
N GLU A 753 -16.26 -20.73 -50.29
CA GLU A 753 -14.97 -20.23 -49.78
C GLU A 753 -14.75 -18.75 -50.12
N ASN A 754 -15.08 -18.33 -51.34
CA ASN A 754 -15.06 -16.91 -51.73
C ASN A 754 -16.07 -16.07 -50.91
N TYR A 755 -17.25 -16.63 -50.61
CA TYR A 755 -18.23 -15.97 -49.73
C TYR A 755 -17.69 -15.84 -48.29
N ARG A 756 -17.13 -16.92 -47.73
CA ARG A 756 -16.50 -16.95 -46.40
C ARG A 756 -15.40 -15.89 -46.29
N LEU A 757 -14.45 -15.88 -47.23
CA LEU A 757 -13.35 -14.91 -47.28
C LEU A 757 -13.85 -13.46 -47.41
N ASN A 758 -14.92 -13.21 -48.18
CA ASN A 758 -15.47 -11.87 -48.33
C ASN A 758 -16.22 -11.40 -47.07
N SER A 759 -16.94 -12.30 -46.40
CA SER A 759 -17.58 -12.03 -45.10
C SER A 759 -16.54 -11.79 -44.00
N GLU A 760 -15.50 -12.63 -43.90
CA GLU A 760 -14.38 -12.43 -42.98
C GLU A 760 -13.67 -11.09 -43.23
N LYS A 761 -13.44 -10.73 -44.50
CA LYS A 761 -12.83 -9.44 -44.84
C LYS A 761 -13.71 -8.27 -44.34
N LYS A 762 -15.01 -8.30 -44.64
CA LYS A 762 -15.97 -7.29 -44.18
C LYS A 762 -16.00 -7.18 -42.64
N GLN A 763 -15.84 -8.30 -41.92
CA GLN A 763 -15.75 -8.31 -40.46
C GLN A 763 -14.43 -7.72 -39.92
N ARG A 764 -13.29 -7.99 -40.59
CA ARG A 764 -12.02 -7.32 -40.24
C ARG A 764 -12.11 -5.81 -40.46
N ASP A 765 -12.71 -5.38 -41.56
CA ASP A 765 -12.93 -3.97 -41.89
C ASP A 765 -13.82 -3.27 -40.84
N LEU A 766 -14.74 -4.00 -40.16
CA LEU A 766 -15.54 -3.49 -39.03
C LEU A 766 -14.78 -3.45 -37.69
N GLN A 767 -13.79 -4.33 -37.49
CA GLN A 767 -12.97 -4.35 -36.27
C GLN A 767 -11.80 -3.34 -36.30
N ASP A 768 -11.39 -2.86 -37.48
CA ASP A 768 -10.28 -1.92 -37.72
C ASP A 768 -10.74 -0.48 -38.05
N LEU A 769 -11.91 -0.06 -37.54
CA LEU A 769 -12.46 1.29 -37.74
C LEU A 769 -11.62 2.40 -37.06
N ASP A 770 -11.63 3.60 -37.67
CA ASP A 770 -11.07 4.85 -37.14
C ASP A 770 -9.64 4.77 -36.56
N LEU A 771 -8.70 4.15 -37.28
CA LEU A 771 -7.30 4.02 -36.86
C LEU A 771 -6.67 5.33 -36.32
N HIS A 772 -7.03 6.47 -36.92
CA HIS A 772 -6.57 7.81 -36.51
C HIS A 772 -7.02 8.22 -35.10
N LYS A 773 -8.20 7.77 -34.63
CA LYS A 773 -8.76 8.08 -33.31
C LYS A 773 -7.91 7.52 -32.17
N TYR A 774 -7.19 6.43 -32.44
CA TYR A 774 -6.34 5.74 -31.46
C TYR A 774 -4.86 6.13 -31.55
N THR A 775 -4.53 7.23 -32.25
CA THR A 775 -3.13 7.69 -32.39
C THR A 775 -2.58 8.22 -31.07
N ILE A 776 -1.61 7.51 -30.48
CA ILE A 776 -0.86 8.02 -29.32
C ILE A 776 0.12 9.09 -29.79
N ARG A 777 0.11 10.23 -29.10
CA ARG A 777 1.15 11.26 -29.28
C ARG A 777 2.34 10.91 -28.41
N HIS A 778 3.49 10.77 -29.05
CA HIS A 778 4.78 10.56 -28.41
C HIS A 778 5.52 11.86 -28.19
N ALA A 779 6.40 11.90 -27.20
CA ALA A 779 7.37 12.99 -27.08
C ALA A 779 8.31 12.94 -28.29
N PHE A 780 8.62 14.11 -28.86
CA PHE A 780 9.54 14.20 -29.99
C PHE A 780 10.97 13.84 -29.55
N PRO A 781 11.71 13.05 -30.34
CA PRO A 781 13.11 12.71 -30.06
C PRO A 781 14.02 13.95 -30.10
N LYS A 782 15.24 13.81 -29.55
CA LYS A 782 16.28 14.83 -29.62
C LYS A 782 16.70 15.09 -31.08
N CYS A 783 16.78 16.36 -31.49
CA CYS A 783 17.30 16.74 -32.81
C CYS A 783 18.77 16.32 -33.00
N GLN A 784 19.14 15.93 -34.23
CA GLN A 784 20.54 15.64 -34.55
C GLN A 784 21.41 16.90 -34.52
N ASN A 785 20.85 18.04 -34.93
CA ASN A 785 21.49 19.34 -34.85
C ASN A 785 21.03 20.10 -33.58
N SER A 786 21.98 20.46 -32.70
CA SER A 786 21.74 21.25 -31.49
C SER A 786 21.30 22.70 -31.75
N HIS A 787 21.35 23.16 -33.00
CA HIS A 787 20.91 24.48 -33.43
C HIS A 787 19.87 24.40 -34.55
N ALA A 788 19.09 23.31 -34.61
CA ALA A 788 18.00 23.15 -35.57
C ALA A 788 17.02 24.34 -35.46
N SER A 789 16.76 25.00 -36.59
CA SER A 789 15.78 26.09 -36.66
C SER A 789 14.36 25.59 -36.37
N VAL A 790 13.42 26.49 -36.05
CA VAL A 790 12.01 26.13 -35.79
C VAL A 790 11.39 25.36 -36.97
N VAL A 791 11.77 25.71 -38.21
CA VAL A 791 11.34 24.99 -39.42
C VAL A 791 11.88 23.56 -39.42
N GLN A 792 13.19 23.39 -39.18
CA GLN A 792 13.82 22.06 -39.11
C GLN A 792 13.25 21.20 -37.97
N GLN A 793 12.95 21.78 -36.80
CA GLN A 793 12.34 21.05 -35.69
C GLN A 793 10.93 20.51 -36.04
N VAL A 794 10.16 21.27 -36.83
CA VAL A 794 8.83 20.85 -37.31
C VAL A 794 8.94 19.79 -38.42
N GLU A 795 9.91 19.92 -39.33
CA GLU A 795 10.16 18.96 -40.42
C GLU A 795 10.73 17.62 -39.91
N GLU A 796 11.77 17.67 -39.06
CA GLU A 796 12.42 16.51 -38.46
C GLU A 796 11.62 15.91 -37.29
N LYS A 797 10.55 16.59 -36.82
CA LYS A 797 9.74 16.21 -35.65
C LYS A 797 10.60 15.94 -34.42
N CYS A 798 11.46 16.88 -34.08
CA CYS A 798 12.46 16.74 -33.02
C CYS A 798 12.48 17.96 -32.09
N VAL A 799 13.06 17.80 -30.90
CA VAL A 799 13.26 18.90 -29.94
C VAL A 799 14.75 19.10 -29.70
N VAL A 800 15.18 20.36 -29.71
CA VAL A 800 16.54 20.74 -29.30
C VAL A 800 16.66 20.63 -27.78
N GLU A 801 17.73 20.00 -27.31
CA GLU A 801 18.00 19.83 -25.88
C GLU A 801 18.29 21.17 -25.20
N GLU A 802 17.55 21.48 -24.14
CA GLU A 802 17.73 22.70 -23.34
C GLU A 802 19.06 22.63 -22.57
N THR A 803 19.98 23.54 -22.87
CA THR A 803 21.18 23.76 -22.06
C THR A 803 20.79 24.46 -20.76
N LEU A 804 20.63 23.70 -19.68
CA LEU A 804 20.32 24.24 -18.36
C LEU A 804 21.55 24.91 -17.75
N SER A 805 21.41 26.19 -17.38
CA SER A 805 22.39 26.88 -16.54
C SER A 805 22.23 26.46 -15.08
N GLY A 806 23.33 26.43 -14.33
CA GLY A 806 23.35 26.13 -12.90
C GLY A 806 24.35 25.04 -12.51
N PHE A 807 24.35 24.70 -11.22
CA PHE A 807 25.14 23.61 -10.67
C PHE A 807 24.36 22.30 -10.82
N GLU A 808 24.93 21.35 -11.58
CA GLU A 808 24.40 19.99 -11.70
C GLU A 808 24.81 19.14 -10.50
N LEU A 809 23.83 18.45 -9.91
CA LEU A 809 23.97 17.61 -8.72
C LEU A 809 23.31 16.25 -8.98
N PRO A 810 23.81 15.14 -8.41
CA PRO A 810 23.19 13.82 -8.59
C PRO A 810 21.80 13.77 -7.93
N GLY A 811 20.89 12.98 -8.49
CA GLY A 811 19.50 12.83 -8.05
C GLY A 811 19.30 12.26 -6.64
N THR A 812 20.37 11.75 -6.02
CA THR A 812 20.42 11.30 -4.61
C THR A 812 20.83 12.41 -3.63
N GLN A 813 21.22 13.58 -4.12
CA GLN A 813 21.68 14.72 -3.31
C GLN A 813 20.57 15.77 -3.16
N HIS A 814 20.22 16.07 -1.91
CA HIS A 814 19.12 16.98 -1.54
C HIS A 814 19.60 18.22 -0.75
N PHE A 815 20.90 18.52 -0.84
CA PHE A 815 21.52 19.68 -0.22
C PHE A 815 22.68 20.20 -1.06
N TYR A 816 22.92 21.50 -1.02
CA TYR A 816 24.04 22.14 -1.72
C TYR A 816 24.49 23.39 -0.98
N SER A 817 25.71 23.86 -1.20
CA SER A 817 26.15 25.12 -0.64
C SER A 817 26.64 26.07 -1.72
N LEU A 818 25.90 27.16 -1.90
CA LEU A 818 26.27 28.28 -2.75
C LEU A 818 27.34 29.09 -2.02
N SER A 819 28.42 29.45 -2.72
CA SER A 819 29.52 30.28 -2.21
C SER A 819 29.78 31.44 -3.17
N GLN A 820 30.64 32.38 -2.77
CA GLN A 820 30.97 33.60 -3.54
C GLN A 820 29.80 34.60 -3.69
N LEU A 821 28.90 34.62 -2.71
CA LEU A 821 27.76 35.54 -2.67
C LEU A 821 28.13 36.90 -2.04
N GLU A 822 27.30 37.92 -2.28
CA GLU A 822 27.44 39.24 -1.68
C GLU A 822 26.69 39.31 -0.33
N PRO A 823 27.19 40.09 0.67
CA PRO A 823 26.51 40.32 1.93
C PRO A 823 25.15 41.02 1.79
N GLU A 824 24.26 40.79 2.76
CA GLU A 824 22.93 41.41 2.88
C GLU A 824 22.01 41.33 1.66
N THR A 825 22.39 40.51 0.69
CA THR A 825 21.79 40.47 -0.63
C THR A 825 20.76 39.36 -0.67
N HIS A 826 19.60 39.65 -1.23
CA HIS A 826 18.58 38.63 -1.48
C HIS A 826 18.95 37.88 -2.75
N TYR A 827 19.01 36.57 -2.68
CA TYR A 827 19.19 35.69 -3.83
C TYR A 827 17.89 34.96 -4.11
N ARG A 828 17.42 35.02 -5.36
CA ARG A 828 16.39 34.12 -5.88
C ARG A 828 17.10 32.85 -6.29
N ILE A 829 16.77 31.76 -5.61
CA ILE A 829 17.35 30.45 -5.82
C ILE A 829 16.30 29.61 -6.51
N THR A 830 16.66 28.99 -7.64
CA THR A 830 15.76 28.09 -8.36
C THR A 830 16.33 26.68 -8.42
N ILE A 831 15.48 25.68 -8.20
CA ILE A 831 15.86 24.27 -8.25
C ILE A 831 14.94 23.54 -9.22
N ARG A 832 15.55 22.78 -10.14
CA ARG A 832 14.85 21.88 -11.07
C ARG A 832 15.32 20.44 -10.85
N ALA A 833 14.39 19.48 -10.85
CA ALA A 833 14.69 18.05 -10.84
C ALA A 833 14.56 17.48 -12.25
N CYS A 834 15.51 16.67 -12.72
CA CYS A 834 15.49 16.11 -14.07
C CYS A 834 15.34 14.58 -14.04
N VAL A 835 14.41 14.06 -14.83
CA VAL A 835 14.16 12.62 -14.97
C VAL A 835 15.04 11.99 -16.06
N GLU A 836 15.46 10.75 -15.84
CA GLU A 836 16.21 9.98 -16.83
C GLU A 836 15.33 9.56 -18.03
N GLY A 837 15.89 9.62 -19.25
CA GLY A 837 15.23 9.16 -20.48
C GLY A 837 14.27 10.15 -21.14
N VAL A 838 14.03 11.33 -20.57
CA VAL A 838 13.10 12.34 -21.12
C VAL A 838 13.86 13.60 -21.58
N VAL A 839 13.80 13.91 -22.88
CA VAL A 839 14.40 15.14 -23.44
C VAL A 839 13.69 16.36 -22.84
N ASN A 840 14.46 17.30 -22.29
CA ASN A 840 13.97 18.47 -21.54
C ASN A 840 13.04 18.10 -20.35
N GLY A 841 13.17 16.87 -19.83
CA GLY A 841 12.35 16.29 -18.75
C GLY A 841 12.63 16.83 -17.34
N CYS A 842 12.92 18.12 -17.21
CA CYS A 842 13.24 18.77 -15.95
C CYS A 842 12.04 19.55 -15.40
N SER A 843 11.76 19.47 -14.10
CA SER A 843 10.61 20.08 -13.44
C SER A 843 10.45 21.57 -13.78
N THR A 844 9.27 22.13 -13.51
CA THR A 844 9.18 23.59 -13.38
C THR A 844 10.15 24.05 -12.27
N PRO A 845 10.77 25.24 -12.41
CA PRO A 845 11.63 25.78 -11.36
C PRO A 845 10.81 25.99 -10.09
N ALA A 846 11.23 25.36 -8.99
CA ALA A 846 10.79 25.74 -7.66
C ALA A 846 11.70 26.87 -7.17
N GLU A 847 11.13 27.95 -6.67
CA GLU A 847 11.88 29.15 -6.26
C GLU A 847 11.82 29.39 -4.75
N ALA A 848 12.91 29.88 -4.19
CA ALA A 848 12.96 30.47 -2.85
C ALA A 848 13.80 31.75 -2.87
N VAL A 849 13.39 32.76 -2.11
CA VAL A 849 14.19 33.99 -1.90
C VAL A 849 14.87 33.89 -0.55
N ILE A 850 16.20 33.92 -0.52
CA ILE A 850 17.01 33.78 0.69
C ILE A 850 17.97 34.95 0.78
N LYS A 851 18.00 35.64 1.93
CA LYS A 851 18.94 36.73 2.21
C LYS A 851 20.26 36.16 2.74
N THR A 852 21.39 36.65 2.23
CA THR A 852 22.69 36.39 2.87
C THR A 852 22.83 37.13 4.20
N ALA A 853 23.64 36.56 5.10
CA ALA A 853 24.01 37.24 6.34
C ALA A 853 24.66 38.61 6.05
N SER A 854 24.52 39.57 6.97
CA SER A 854 25.27 40.82 6.87
C SER A 854 26.72 40.63 7.28
N ILE A 855 27.63 41.50 6.82
CA ILE A 855 29.01 41.50 7.35
C ILE A 855 28.99 41.76 8.87
N GLN A 856 28.05 42.56 9.38
CA GLN A 856 27.89 42.78 10.82
C GLN A 856 27.39 41.52 11.53
N LEU A 857 26.47 40.77 10.95
CA LEU A 857 25.99 39.50 11.50
C LEU A 857 27.10 38.46 11.44
N GLU A 858 27.81 38.32 10.32
CA GLU A 858 28.98 37.45 10.18
C GLU A 858 30.14 37.86 11.10
N ARG A 859 30.30 39.16 11.41
CA ARG A 859 31.27 39.64 12.40
C ARG A 859 30.81 39.40 13.83
N PHE A 860 29.53 39.55 14.13
CA PHE A 860 28.96 39.25 15.45
C PHE A 860 28.99 37.74 15.74
N ILE A 861 28.65 36.94 14.73
CA ILE A 861 28.84 35.50 14.66
C ILE A 861 30.35 35.13 14.61
N LYS A 862 31.17 36.00 14.02
CA LYS A 862 32.64 36.17 14.08
C LYS A 862 33.20 36.53 15.48
N GLY A 863 32.35 37.02 16.38
CA GLY A 863 32.69 37.94 17.49
C GLY A 863 33.91 38.84 17.25
N VAL A 864 33.91 39.56 16.11
CA VAL A 864 34.86 40.60 15.71
C VAL A 864 34.21 41.98 15.74
#